data_AF-A0AAU9NHW2-F1
#
_entry.id   AF-A0AAU9NHW2-F1
#
_cell.length_a   1.000
_cell.length_b   1.000
_cell.length_c   1.000
_cell.angle_alpha   90.00
_cell.angle_beta   90.00
_cell.angle_gamma   90.00
#
_symmetry.space_group_name_H-M   'P 1'
#
loop_
_entity.id
_entity.type
_entity.pdbx_description
1 polymer ?
#
loop_
_entity_poly.entity_id
_entity_poly.type
_entity_poly.pdbx_seq_one_letter_code
_entity_poly.pdbx_strand_id
1 'polypeptide(L)'
;MEISLLKTLLKNISSFLHLSPLDNGLCCEIVEKYYTTIEELLKLIKPILESIINTPVASDEQQLQNEFTEMSQSVDELKELFEDCHPLMSKVYFVLKAESLFTKVQTHCLDMFELLQSSCELNSSSLEKMKHMGYEKPSAIVLKAIREQVEGSDPSSETRTKIADLLSLRTNQELLIEAVALENLKENAEQAEKIGDLEYIEEMIALVTHMHDCFVEMKQSESSNPVPIPPDFCCPLSLELMTDPVIVASGQTYERGYIRNWIDLGLNVCPKTMQTLVHNNLIPNYTVKALIANWCESHNVKLPDPVKQPLRLTLNQPTSPRSNGIHQEEASSPVHRHVHSSSEDSGKGNEFNTVESGEKSLDSGGPGPGPSGVDEGSPPEAPAIESYSSTPATAYNSDASGELAAEPQAAIAASRHAVSPRFGNRARNQIWRRSSFGPRVVSSATEARPDLTELETQVKKLVSDLSSASIDTVRNATGELRLLARHNMDNRIVIANCGAITLLIGLLYSPDQKVQENSVTALLNLSINDINKAAIANADAIEPLIHVLETGSSEAKENSAATLFSLSVIEDNKIRIGRSGAIGPLVDLLGHGTPRGKKDAATALFNLSIFHENKARIVQAGAVKYLVELMDPAGGMVDKAVAVLSNLATLPEGRAAIGQEGGIPMLVEVVELGSARGKENAAAALLQLCTNSSRFCNIVLQEGAVPPLVALSQSGTPRAKEKAQSLLSFFRNQRHGNGGRG
;
A
#
# COMPACT_ATOMS: atom_id res chain seq x y z
N MET A 1 14.08 -46.00 -0.12
CA MET A 1 13.62 -44.77 -0.82
C MET A 1 12.10 -44.80 -0.96
N GLU A 2 11.38 -43.76 -0.49
CA GLU A 2 9.97 -43.59 -0.87
C GLU A 2 9.85 -43.11 -2.33
N ILE A 3 9.64 -44.08 -3.24
CA ILE A 3 9.46 -43.87 -4.69
C ILE A 3 8.26 -42.92 -4.98
N SER A 4 7.37 -42.74 -4.00
CA SER A 4 6.31 -41.73 -3.92
C SER A 4 6.82 -40.31 -4.18
N LEU A 5 7.86 -39.88 -3.46
CA LEU A 5 8.32 -38.49 -3.46
C LEU A 5 8.98 -38.11 -4.78
N LEU A 6 9.91 -38.95 -5.27
CA LEU A 6 10.56 -38.78 -6.56
C LEU A 6 9.55 -38.77 -7.73
N LYS A 7 8.46 -39.56 -7.64
CA LYS A 7 7.37 -39.52 -8.63
C LYS A 7 6.53 -38.26 -8.55
N THR A 8 6.31 -37.70 -7.35
CA THR A 8 5.63 -36.40 -7.19
C THR A 8 6.48 -35.28 -7.78
N LEU A 9 7.78 -35.24 -7.48
CA LEU A 9 8.72 -34.28 -8.07
C LEU A 9 8.72 -34.36 -9.60
N LEU A 10 8.90 -35.56 -10.17
CA LEU A 10 8.87 -35.76 -11.63
C LEU A 10 7.52 -35.40 -12.26
N LYS A 11 6.40 -35.58 -11.54
CA LYS A 11 5.08 -35.12 -11.96
C LYS A 11 5.00 -33.59 -11.97
N ASN A 12 5.46 -32.91 -10.92
CA ASN A 12 5.41 -31.45 -10.81
C ASN A 12 6.33 -30.80 -11.87
N ILE A 13 7.56 -31.31 -12.04
CA ILE A 13 8.46 -30.92 -13.14
C ILE A 13 7.80 -31.12 -14.50
N SER A 14 7.18 -32.28 -14.74
CA SER A 14 6.48 -32.52 -16.02
C SER A 14 5.26 -31.61 -16.20
N SER A 15 4.57 -31.23 -15.12
CA SER A 15 3.45 -30.29 -15.19
C SER A 15 3.91 -28.86 -15.47
N PHE A 16 5.08 -28.44 -14.97
CA PHE A 16 5.69 -27.16 -15.33
C PHE A 16 6.13 -27.17 -16.81
N LEU A 17 6.82 -28.21 -17.25
CA LEU A 17 7.25 -28.39 -18.65
C LEU A 17 6.09 -28.61 -19.65
N HIS A 18 4.84 -28.69 -19.16
CA HIS A 18 3.62 -28.71 -19.96
C HIS A 18 2.82 -27.40 -19.87
N LEU A 19 3.30 -26.38 -19.15
CA LEU A 19 2.77 -25.03 -19.27
C LEU A 19 3.06 -24.49 -20.67
N SER A 20 2.11 -23.74 -21.21
CA SER A 20 2.29 -22.92 -22.41
C SER A 20 1.95 -21.48 -22.06
N PRO A 21 2.81 -20.76 -21.30
CA PRO A 21 2.54 -19.39 -20.86
C PRO A 21 2.56 -18.38 -22.03
N LEU A 22 2.88 -18.84 -23.25
CA LEU A 22 2.98 -18.05 -24.46
C LEU A 22 1.75 -18.18 -25.38
N ASP A 23 0.91 -19.23 -25.26
CA ASP A 23 -0.26 -19.44 -26.14
C ASP A 23 -1.33 -18.33 -26.03
N ASN A 24 -1.30 -17.53 -24.96
CA ASN A 24 -2.19 -16.36 -24.78
C ASN A 24 -1.63 -15.05 -25.36
N GLY A 25 -0.37 -15.00 -25.82
CA GLY A 25 0.22 -13.83 -26.49
C GLY A 25 0.30 -12.53 -25.68
N LEU A 26 0.13 -12.60 -24.35
CA LEU A 26 -0.11 -11.45 -23.46
C LEU A 26 0.91 -11.31 -22.31
N CYS A 27 1.89 -12.20 -22.21
CA CYS A 27 2.97 -12.13 -21.23
C CYS A 27 4.06 -11.13 -21.67
N CYS A 28 4.63 -10.37 -20.73
CA CYS A 28 5.73 -9.43 -21.02
C CYS A 28 7.08 -10.15 -21.19
N GLU A 29 8.02 -9.56 -21.95
CA GLU A 29 9.31 -10.16 -22.34
C GLU A 29 10.13 -10.75 -21.17
N ILE A 30 9.97 -10.18 -19.97
CA ILE A 30 10.63 -10.66 -18.76
C ILE A 30 10.10 -12.02 -18.28
N VAL A 31 8.80 -12.30 -18.43
CA VAL A 31 8.17 -13.59 -18.08
C VAL A 31 8.70 -14.69 -18.98
N GLU A 32 8.79 -14.43 -20.29
CA GLU A 32 9.38 -15.37 -21.26
C GLU A 32 10.83 -15.71 -20.89
N LYS A 33 11.67 -14.70 -20.60
CA LYS A 33 13.06 -14.88 -20.17
C LYS A 33 13.19 -15.77 -18.94
N TYR A 34 12.40 -15.55 -17.89
CA TYR A 34 12.45 -16.41 -16.70
C TYR A 34 11.89 -17.81 -16.98
N TYR A 35 10.81 -17.93 -17.76
CA TYR A 35 10.23 -19.22 -18.14
C TYR A 35 11.26 -20.10 -18.85
N THR A 36 11.90 -19.60 -19.92
CA THR A 36 12.93 -20.36 -20.67
C THR A 36 14.10 -20.76 -19.76
N THR A 37 14.55 -19.88 -18.86
CA THR A 37 15.67 -20.17 -17.94
C THR A 37 15.32 -21.30 -16.95
N ILE A 38 14.09 -21.30 -16.41
CA ILE A 38 13.59 -22.36 -15.53
C ILE A 38 13.34 -23.65 -16.32
N GLU A 39 12.78 -23.55 -17.53
CA GLU A 39 12.49 -24.67 -18.41
C GLU A 39 13.78 -25.40 -18.82
N GLU A 40 14.88 -24.68 -19.09
CA GLU A 40 16.21 -25.26 -19.34
C GLU A 40 16.77 -26.00 -18.12
N LEU A 41 16.68 -25.42 -16.91
CA LEU A 41 17.05 -26.08 -15.65
C LEU A 41 16.27 -27.39 -15.46
N LEU A 42 14.95 -27.33 -15.63
CA LEU A 42 14.06 -28.46 -15.44
C LEU A 42 14.23 -29.55 -16.52
N LYS A 43 14.57 -29.18 -17.75
CA LYS A 43 14.97 -30.11 -18.82
C LYS A 43 16.32 -30.80 -18.54
N LEU A 44 17.26 -30.15 -17.85
CA LEU A 44 18.55 -30.74 -17.49
C LEU A 44 18.42 -31.76 -16.33
N ILE A 45 17.67 -31.43 -15.27
CA ILE A 45 17.54 -32.29 -14.08
C ILE A 45 16.56 -33.47 -14.28
N LYS A 46 15.48 -33.31 -15.05
CA LYS A 46 14.47 -34.37 -15.26
C LYS A 46 15.03 -35.74 -15.67
N PRO A 47 15.85 -35.90 -16.73
CA PRO A 47 16.35 -37.22 -17.13
C PRO A 47 17.29 -37.84 -16.08
N ILE A 48 17.92 -37.01 -15.26
CA ILE A 48 18.81 -37.46 -14.18
C ILE A 48 17.95 -38.00 -13.02
N LEU A 49 16.89 -37.29 -12.62
CA LEU A 49 15.90 -37.79 -11.66
C LEU A 49 15.20 -39.08 -12.14
N GLU A 50 14.92 -39.22 -13.43
CA GLU A 50 14.37 -40.45 -14.02
C GLU A 50 15.34 -41.64 -13.93
N SER A 51 16.65 -41.40 -13.99
CA SER A 51 17.67 -42.46 -13.84
C SER A 51 17.74 -43.04 -12.42
N ILE A 52 17.53 -42.21 -11.39
CA ILE A 52 17.59 -42.59 -9.97
C ILE A 52 16.54 -43.64 -9.59
N ILE A 53 15.40 -43.67 -10.30
CA ILE A 53 14.26 -44.58 -10.02
C ILE A 53 14.70 -46.05 -9.92
N ASN A 54 15.79 -46.43 -10.60
CA ASN A 54 16.27 -47.81 -10.70
C ASN A 54 17.62 -48.05 -9.98
N THR A 55 18.22 -47.06 -9.31
CA THR A 55 19.53 -47.20 -8.67
C THR A 55 19.44 -47.46 -7.16
N PRO A 56 20.23 -48.39 -6.59
CA PRO A 56 20.25 -48.65 -5.15
C PRO A 56 21.14 -47.64 -4.42
N VAL A 57 20.60 -46.45 -4.14
CA VAL A 57 21.27 -45.42 -3.31
C VAL A 57 21.43 -45.95 -1.88
N ALA A 58 22.66 -45.93 -1.35
CA ALA A 58 23.04 -46.67 -0.13
C ALA A 58 23.46 -45.78 1.07
N SER A 59 23.48 -44.46 0.90
CA SER A 59 23.78 -43.49 1.97
C SER A 59 22.85 -42.28 1.86
N ASP A 60 22.58 -41.64 3.01
CA ASP A 60 21.88 -40.36 3.13
C ASP A 60 20.46 -40.27 2.53
N GLU A 61 19.75 -41.40 2.54
CA GLU A 61 18.38 -41.54 2.00
C GLU A 61 17.39 -40.49 2.58
N GLN A 62 17.55 -40.10 3.84
CA GLN A 62 16.67 -39.09 4.48
C GLN A 62 16.93 -37.68 3.97
N GLN A 63 18.18 -37.31 3.69
CA GLN A 63 18.50 -35.98 3.16
C GLN A 63 17.99 -35.87 1.72
N LEU A 64 18.25 -36.89 0.89
CA LEU A 64 17.75 -36.95 -0.48
C LEU A 64 16.20 -36.90 -0.57
N GLN A 65 15.48 -37.48 0.40
CA GLN A 65 14.02 -37.36 0.49
C GLN A 65 13.54 -35.96 0.88
N ASN A 66 14.30 -35.23 1.70
CA ASN A 66 14.00 -33.83 2.00
C ASN A 66 14.18 -32.97 0.74
N GLU A 67 15.30 -33.12 0.01
CA GLU A 67 15.54 -32.37 -1.24
C GLU A 67 14.47 -32.64 -2.30
N PHE A 68 14.05 -33.90 -2.47
CA PHE A 68 12.92 -34.22 -3.35
C PHE A 68 11.61 -33.52 -2.95
N THR A 69 11.41 -33.26 -1.66
CA THR A 69 10.19 -32.62 -1.13
C THR A 69 10.24 -31.10 -1.31
N GLU A 70 11.31 -30.45 -0.85
CA GLU A 70 11.50 -28.99 -0.95
C GLU A 70 11.61 -28.52 -2.41
N MET A 71 12.27 -29.31 -3.28
CA MET A 71 12.27 -29.06 -4.73
C MET A 71 10.87 -29.26 -5.33
N SER A 72 10.12 -30.29 -4.92
CA SER A 72 8.78 -30.55 -5.48
C SER A 72 7.78 -29.45 -5.10
N GLN A 73 7.92 -28.86 -3.91
CA GLN A 73 7.18 -27.66 -3.52
C GLN A 73 7.65 -26.44 -4.33
N SER A 74 8.97 -26.20 -4.42
CA SER A 74 9.51 -25.03 -5.13
C SER A 74 9.14 -25.02 -6.62
N VAL A 75 8.99 -26.19 -7.25
CA VAL A 75 8.50 -26.34 -8.63
C VAL A 75 6.98 -26.14 -8.75
N ASP A 76 6.18 -26.48 -7.73
CA ASP A 76 4.74 -26.14 -7.71
C ASP A 76 4.53 -24.64 -7.47
N GLU A 77 5.27 -24.00 -6.54
CA GLU A 77 5.24 -22.54 -6.34
C GLU A 77 5.66 -21.78 -7.61
N LEU A 78 6.60 -22.32 -8.41
CA LEU A 78 6.91 -21.78 -9.73
C LEU A 78 5.75 -21.97 -10.71
N LYS A 79 5.14 -23.16 -10.73
CA LYS A 79 4.02 -23.45 -11.62
C LYS A 79 2.85 -22.50 -11.37
N GLU A 80 2.47 -22.29 -10.11
CA GLU A 80 1.42 -21.33 -9.72
C GLU A 80 1.78 -19.91 -10.18
N LEU A 81 3.01 -19.44 -9.92
CA LEU A 81 3.47 -18.11 -10.35
C LEU A 81 3.39 -17.89 -11.88
N PHE A 82 3.58 -18.93 -12.69
CA PHE A 82 3.47 -18.86 -14.16
C PHE A 82 2.04 -19.10 -14.69
N GLU A 83 1.15 -19.72 -13.92
CA GLU A 83 -0.28 -19.84 -14.26
C GLU A 83 -1.04 -18.54 -13.94
N ASP A 84 -0.64 -17.81 -12.90
CA ASP A 84 -1.20 -16.49 -12.52
C ASP A 84 -0.67 -15.32 -13.38
N CYS A 85 0.15 -15.57 -14.41
CA CYS A 85 0.75 -14.53 -15.25
C CYS A 85 -0.28 -13.79 -16.15
N HIS A 86 -0.48 -12.48 -15.91
CA HIS A 86 -1.33 -11.61 -16.75
C HIS A 86 -0.72 -10.21 -16.97
N PRO A 87 -1.13 -9.42 -18.00
CA PRO A 87 -0.49 -8.13 -18.35
C PRO A 87 -0.47 -7.06 -17.25
N LEU A 88 -1.34 -7.20 -16.24
CA LEU A 88 -1.51 -6.28 -15.12
C LEU A 88 -0.95 -6.85 -13.79
N MET A 89 -0.13 -7.90 -13.84
CA MET A 89 0.61 -8.36 -12.65
C MET A 89 1.77 -7.41 -12.36
N SER A 90 2.19 -7.33 -11.09
CA SER A 90 3.41 -6.60 -10.74
C SER A 90 4.64 -7.32 -11.28
N LYS A 91 5.41 -6.62 -12.12
CA LYS A 91 6.69 -7.10 -12.63
C LYS A 91 7.76 -7.12 -11.53
N VAL A 92 7.70 -6.16 -10.61
CA VAL A 92 8.58 -6.08 -9.44
C VAL A 92 8.42 -7.34 -8.58
N TYR A 93 7.19 -7.64 -8.15
CA TYR A 93 6.88 -8.84 -7.36
C TYR A 93 7.22 -10.14 -8.12
N PHE A 94 6.83 -10.24 -9.39
CA PHE A 94 7.11 -11.42 -10.22
C PHE A 94 8.60 -11.74 -10.28
N VAL A 95 9.47 -10.75 -10.54
CA VAL A 95 10.93 -10.93 -10.59
C VAL A 95 11.48 -11.43 -9.26
N LEU A 96 11.05 -10.82 -8.14
CA LEU A 96 11.56 -11.16 -6.82
C LEU A 96 11.17 -12.60 -6.42
N LYS A 97 9.91 -13.01 -6.68
CA LYS A 97 9.45 -14.38 -6.41
C LYS A 97 10.09 -15.38 -7.38
N ALA A 98 10.18 -15.08 -8.68
CA ALA A 98 10.77 -15.96 -9.69
C ALA A 98 12.27 -16.22 -9.46
N GLU A 99 13.07 -15.19 -9.16
CA GLU A 99 14.50 -15.38 -8.86
C GLU A 99 14.73 -16.10 -7.53
N SER A 100 13.91 -15.84 -6.51
CA SER A 100 13.97 -16.57 -5.24
C SER A 100 13.71 -18.07 -5.45
N LEU A 101 12.64 -18.41 -6.18
CA LEU A 101 12.27 -19.79 -6.45
C LEU A 101 13.24 -20.50 -7.39
N PHE A 102 13.71 -19.83 -8.46
CA PHE A 102 14.76 -20.37 -9.33
C PHE A 102 16.02 -20.69 -8.53
N THR A 103 16.44 -19.80 -7.62
CA THR A 103 17.61 -20.03 -6.77
C THR A 103 17.40 -21.23 -5.85
N LYS A 104 16.22 -21.41 -5.22
CA LYS A 104 15.90 -22.63 -4.45
C LYS A 104 16.03 -23.90 -5.32
N VAL A 105 15.38 -23.93 -6.48
CA VAL A 105 15.42 -25.10 -7.39
C VAL A 105 16.84 -25.37 -7.89
N GLN A 106 17.64 -24.34 -8.12
CA GLN A 106 19.05 -24.44 -8.49
C GLN A 106 19.91 -25.03 -7.34
N THR A 107 19.69 -24.59 -6.10
CA THR A 107 20.32 -25.14 -4.89
C THR A 107 19.95 -26.61 -4.69
N HIS A 108 18.65 -26.95 -4.55
CA HIS A 108 18.24 -28.35 -4.37
C HIS A 108 18.71 -29.27 -5.51
N CYS A 109 18.80 -28.78 -6.75
CA CYS A 109 19.47 -29.50 -7.83
C CYS A 109 20.93 -29.82 -7.47
N LEU A 110 21.74 -28.81 -7.13
CA LEU A 110 23.16 -28.96 -6.81
C LEU A 110 23.40 -29.88 -5.58
N ASP A 111 22.57 -29.77 -4.55
CA ASP A 111 22.68 -30.56 -3.33
C ASP A 111 22.39 -32.04 -3.63
N MET A 112 21.37 -32.32 -4.44
CA MET A 112 21.14 -33.66 -4.99
C MET A 112 22.33 -34.14 -5.84
N PHE A 113 22.96 -33.27 -6.65
CA PHE A 113 24.14 -33.66 -7.43
C PHE A 113 25.29 -34.12 -6.54
N GLU A 114 25.58 -33.42 -5.44
CA GLU A 114 26.67 -33.80 -4.52
C GLU A 114 26.39 -35.15 -3.84
N LEU A 115 25.17 -35.34 -3.32
CA LEU A 115 24.73 -36.62 -2.73
C LEU A 115 24.83 -37.79 -3.72
N LEU A 116 24.43 -37.56 -4.98
CA LEU A 116 24.37 -38.58 -6.04
C LEU A 116 25.69 -38.78 -6.79
N GLN A 117 26.68 -37.89 -6.65
CA GLN A 117 28.00 -37.99 -7.29
C GLN A 117 28.77 -39.25 -6.88
N SER A 118 28.40 -39.82 -5.72
CA SER A 118 28.86 -41.12 -5.22
C SER A 118 28.35 -42.34 -6.01
N SER A 119 27.21 -42.20 -6.71
CA SER A 119 26.31 -43.30 -7.06
C SER A 119 25.87 -43.33 -8.53
N CYS A 120 26.20 -42.32 -9.33
CA CYS A 120 25.80 -42.19 -10.74
C CYS A 120 26.91 -41.58 -11.59
N GLU A 121 27.05 -42.01 -12.86
CA GLU A 121 27.95 -41.38 -13.85
C GLU A 121 27.37 -40.06 -14.37
N LEU A 122 27.27 -39.07 -13.48
CA LEU A 122 26.69 -37.76 -13.77
C LEU A 122 27.64 -36.93 -14.63
N ASN A 123 27.13 -36.36 -15.72
CA ASN A 123 27.96 -35.65 -16.69
C ASN A 123 28.34 -34.25 -16.17
N SER A 124 29.63 -34.03 -15.93
CA SER A 124 30.19 -32.75 -15.46
C SER A 124 29.75 -31.53 -16.30
N SER A 125 29.49 -31.73 -17.60
CA SER A 125 28.96 -30.67 -18.47
C SER A 125 27.56 -30.18 -18.09
N SER A 126 26.68 -31.02 -17.53
CA SER A 126 25.39 -30.56 -16.98
C SER A 126 25.64 -29.75 -15.71
N LEU A 127 26.44 -30.27 -14.78
CA LEU A 127 26.72 -29.62 -13.50
C LEU A 127 27.31 -28.22 -13.68
N GLU A 128 28.30 -28.08 -14.56
CA GLU A 128 28.88 -26.77 -14.87
C GLU A 128 27.91 -25.84 -15.60
N LYS A 129 27.01 -26.35 -16.47
CA LYS A 129 25.92 -25.52 -17.01
C LYS A 129 25.01 -25.03 -15.89
N MET A 130 24.57 -25.90 -14.98
CA MET A 130 23.61 -25.53 -13.94
C MET A 130 24.16 -24.48 -12.96
N LYS A 131 25.45 -24.52 -12.63
CA LYS A 131 26.13 -23.47 -11.84
C LYS A 131 26.17 -22.10 -12.55
N HIS A 132 26.22 -22.08 -13.88
CA HIS A 132 26.40 -20.87 -14.68
C HIS A 132 25.10 -20.36 -15.35
N MET A 133 23.95 -21.01 -15.13
CA MET A 133 22.66 -20.45 -15.56
C MET A 133 22.27 -19.27 -14.68
N GLY A 134 22.25 -18.10 -15.29
CA GLY A 134 21.86 -16.83 -14.67
C GLY A 134 22.13 -15.67 -15.63
N TYR A 135 21.37 -14.59 -15.46
CA TYR A 135 21.58 -13.33 -16.16
C TYR A 135 21.91 -12.23 -15.15
N GLU A 136 22.04 -10.98 -15.61
CA GLU A 136 21.88 -9.83 -14.73
C GLU A 136 20.57 -9.98 -13.93
N LYS A 137 20.69 -9.87 -12.60
CA LYS A 137 19.62 -10.13 -11.63
C LYS A 137 18.89 -8.83 -11.26
N PRO A 138 17.79 -8.44 -11.93
CA PRO A 138 16.98 -7.31 -11.48
C PRO A 138 16.50 -7.46 -10.03
N SER A 139 16.33 -8.68 -9.50
CA SER A 139 16.02 -8.88 -8.08
C SER A 139 17.03 -8.20 -7.15
N ALA A 140 18.33 -8.28 -7.46
CA ALA A 140 19.40 -7.72 -6.64
C ALA A 140 19.45 -6.19 -6.71
N ILE A 141 19.02 -5.61 -7.84
CA ILE A 141 18.95 -4.14 -8.05
C ILE A 141 17.71 -3.57 -7.37
N VAL A 142 16.56 -4.25 -7.48
CA VAL A 142 15.32 -3.91 -6.76
C VAL A 142 15.52 -4.02 -5.25
N LEU A 143 16.07 -5.14 -4.75
CA LEU A 143 16.40 -5.31 -3.33
C LEU A 143 17.44 -4.28 -2.85
N LYS A 144 18.36 -3.83 -3.71
CA LYS A 144 19.27 -2.73 -3.38
C LYS A 144 18.50 -1.42 -3.20
N ALA A 145 17.61 -1.07 -4.13
CA ALA A 145 16.80 0.14 -4.03
C ALA A 145 15.90 0.12 -2.77
N ILE A 146 15.23 -1.00 -2.50
CA ILE A 146 14.43 -1.18 -1.28
C ILE A 146 15.28 -0.94 -0.03
N ARG A 147 16.49 -1.53 0.07
CA ARG A 147 17.39 -1.27 1.21
C ARG A 147 17.83 0.19 1.30
N GLU A 148 18.26 0.81 0.20
CA GLU A 148 18.63 2.23 0.17
C GLU A 148 17.49 3.09 0.78
N GLN A 149 16.24 2.83 0.36
CA GLN A 149 15.04 3.53 0.83
C GLN A 149 14.70 3.23 2.31
N VAL A 150 14.76 1.97 2.75
CA VAL A 150 14.47 1.55 4.15
C VAL A 150 15.54 2.01 5.15
N GLU A 151 16.77 2.21 4.68
CA GLU A 151 17.88 2.86 5.39
C GLU A 151 17.75 4.40 5.44
N GLY A 152 16.77 4.98 4.74
CA GLY A 152 16.48 6.42 4.74
C GLY A 152 17.26 7.23 3.71
N SER A 153 17.67 6.60 2.60
CA SER A 153 18.39 7.24 1.50
C SER A 153 17.66 7.02 0.16
N ASP A 154 17.54 8.06 -0.66
CA ASP A 154 16.86 7.90 -1.95
C ASP A 154 17.63 6.94 -2.88
N PRO A 155 16.99 5.88 -3.44
CA PRO A 155 17.64 5.00 -4.39
C PRO A 155 18.27 5.79 -5.53
N SER A 156 19.56 5.59 -5.78
CA SER A 156 20.31 6.47 -6.69
C SER A 156 19.67 6.53 -8.10
N SER A 157 19.81 7.67 -8.80
CA SER A 157 19.19 7.83 -10.12
C SER A 157 19.63 6.74 -11.12
N GLU A 158 20.86 6.25 -11.03
CA GLU A 158 21.34 5.11 -11.83
C GLU A 158 20.62 3.80 -11.46
N THR A 159 20.35 3.57 -10.17
CA THR A 159 19.58 2.40 -9.71
C THR A 159 18.14 2.48 -10.22
N ARG A 160 17.48 3.65 -10.12
CA ARG A 160 16.12 3.87 -10.62
C ARG A 160 16.01 3.66 -12.13
N THR A 161 16.92 4.23 -12.93
CA THR A 161 16.93 4.03 -14.39
C THR A 161 17.14 2.55 -14.75
N LYS A 162 18.03 1.83 -14.07
CA LYS A 162 18.23 0.39 -14.30
C LYS A 162 16.98 -0.44 -14.01
N ILE A 163 16.24 -0.14 -12.94
CA ILE A 163 14.96 -0.81 -12.64
C ILE A 163 13.92 -0.48 -13.73
N ALA A 164 13.80 0.79 -14.12
CA ALA A 164 12.90 1.22 -15.18
C ALA A 164 13.19 0.56 -16.55
N ASP A 165 14.47 0.37 -16.88
CA ASP A 165 14.92 -0.30 -18.11
C ASP A 165 14.71 -1.82 -18.06
N LEU A 166 15.03 -2.48 -16.93
CA LEU A 166 14.95 -3.94 -16.79
C LEU A 166 13.51 -4.45 -16.66
N LEU A 167 12.59 -3.65 -16.10
CA LEU A 167 11.18 -4.01 -15.91
C LEU A 167 10.26 -3.36 -16.97
N SER A 168 10.79 -2.57 -17.91
CA SER A 168 10.00 -1.73 -18.83
C SER A 168 8.95 -0.90 -18.07
N LEU A 169 9.42 -0.04 -17.17
CA LEU A 169 8.65 0.94 -16.40
C LEU A 169 9.17 2.35 -16.76
N ARG A 170 9.13 2.69 -18.06
CA ARG A 170 9.79 3.86 -18.65
C ARG A 170 8.87 5.07 -18.79
N THR A 171 7.59 4.91 -18.49
CA THR A 171 6.57 5.96 -18.61
C THR A 171 5.75 6.08 -17.32
N ASN A 172 5.19 7.27 -17.11
CA ASN A 172 4.28 7.56 -16.01
C ASN A 172 3.09 6.59 -15.96
N GLN A 173 2.52 6.21 -17.12
CA GLN A 173 1.44 5.22 -17.18
C GLN A 173 1.90 3.82 -16.75
N GLU A 174 3.09 3.36 -17.15
CA GLU A 174 3.61 2.04 -16.71
C GLU A 174 3.87 2.00 -15.21
N LEU A 175 4.41 3.07 -14.63
CA LEU A 175 4.65 3.19 -13.18
C LEU A 175 3.33 3.20 -12.38
N LEU A 176 2.30 3.91 -12.87
CA LEU A 176 0.97 3.91 -12.25
C LEU A 176 0.26 2.54 -12.39
N ILE A 177 0.47 1.81 -13.50
CA ILE A 177 -0.05 0.44 -13.65
C ILE A 177 0.65 -0.51 -12.66
N GLU A 178 1.97 -0.43 -12.53
CA GLU A 178 2.74 -1.26 -11.58
C GLU A 178 2.34 -0.97 -10.12
N ALA A 179 2.13 0.30 -9.76
CA ALA A 179 1.62 0.68 -8.44
C ALA A 179 0.23 0.08 -8.16
N VAL A 180 -0.70 0.15 -9.12
CA VAL A 180 -2.03 -0.48 -8.99
C VAL A 180 -1.90 -2.01 -8.92
N ALA A 181 -0.98 -2.63 -9.67
CA ALA A 181 -0.76 -4.07 -9.60
C ALA A 181 -0.25 -4.52 -8.22
N LEU A 182 0.63 -3.72 -7.59
CA LEU A 182 1.11 -3.95 -6.23
C LEU A 182 0.03 -3.71 -5.16
N GLU A 183 -0.80 -2.69 -5.30
CA GLU A 183 -1.92 -2.45 -4.36
C GLU A 183 -2.97 -3.60 -4.44
N ASN A 184 -3.25 -4.12 -5.64
CA ASN A 184 -4.09 -5.33 -5.79
C ASN A 184 -3.43 -6.57 -5.13
N LEU A 185 -2.10 -6.73 -5.22
CA LEU A 185 -1.39 -7.79 -4.51
C LEU A 185 -1.48 -7.61 -2.98
N LYS A 186 -1.44 -6.37 -2.49
CA LYS A 186 -1.64 -6.03 -1.09
C LYS A 186 -3.04 -6.43 -0.61
N GLU A 187 -4.10 -5.97 -1.29
CA GLU A 187 -5.48 -6.34 -0.95
C GLU A 187 -5.69 -7.87 -0.96
N ASN A 188 -5.05 -8.58 -1.89
CA ASN A 188 -5.10 -10.05 -1.96
C ASN A 188 -4.32 -10.72 -0.81
N ALA A 189 -3.17 -10.19 -0.39
CA ALA A 189 -2.40 -10.69 0.75
C ALA A 189 -3.13 -10.47 2.08
N GLU A 190 -3.78 -9.31 2.26
CA GLU A 190 -4.65 -9.01 3.41
C GLU A 190 -5.83 -9.97 3.48
N GLN A 191 -6.56 -10.16 2.36
CA GLN A 191 -7.68 -11.11 2.27
C GLN A 191 -7.28 -12.58 2.52
N ALA A 192 -6.01 -12.93 2.27
CA ALA A 192 -5.46 -14.27 2.49
C ALA A 192 -4.81 -14.46 3.88
N GLU A 193 -4.87 -13.46 4.77
CA GLU A 193 -4.18 -13.43 6.09
C GLU A 193 -2.66 -13.63 5.99
N LYS A 194 -2.04 -13.32 4.84
CA LYS A 194 -0.60 -13.52 4.55
C LYS A 194 0.27 -12.38 5.09
N ILE A 195 0.22 -12.16 6.41
CA ILE A 195 0.87 -11.04 7.11
C ILE A 195 2.37 -10.91 6.75
N GLY A 196 3.09 -12.02 6.55
CA GLY A 196 4.52 -12.02 6.24
C GLY A 196 4.90 -11.54 4.83
N ASP A 197 3.97 -11.57 3.86
CA ASP A 197 4.21 -11.03 2.52
C ASP A 197 3.91 -9.52 2.44
N LEU A 198 3.15 -8.99 3.41
CA LEU A 198 2.57 -7.64 3.36
C LEU A 198 3.61 -6.51 3.48
N GLU A 199 4.51 -6.60 4.47
CA GLU A 199 5.60 -5.62 4.70
C GLU A 199 6.47 -5.46 3.44
N TYR A 200 6.74 -6.58 2.74
CA TYR A 200 7.54 -6.61 1.52
C TYR A 200 6.80 -6.07 0.29
N ILE A 201 5.46 -6.22 0.23
CA ILE A 201 4.64 -5.56 -0.80
C ILE A 201 4.58 -4.04 -0.56
N GLU A 202 4.46 -3.59 0.70
CA GLU A 202 4.50 -2.16 1.04
C GLU A 202 5.86 -1.51 0.68
N GLU A 203 6.97 -2.21 0.88
CA GLU A 203 8.30 -1.78 0.40
C GLU A 203 8.36 -1.62 -1.14
N MET A 204 7.73 -2.53 -1.90
CA MET A 204 7.64 -2.40 -3.36
C MET A 204 6.76 -1.23 -3.81
N ILE A 205 5.62 -1.00 -3.14
CA ILE A 205 4.73 0.14 -3.40
C ILE A 205 5.51 1.44 -3.18
N ALA A 206 6.17 1.57 -2.03
CA ALA A 206 6.98 2.75 -1.70
C ALA A 206 8.10 3.01 -2.73
N LEU A 207 8.74 1.97 -3.27
CA LEU A 207 9.74 2.11 -4.33
C LEU A 207 9.12 2.59 -5.66
N VAL A 208 7.99 2.03 -6.08
CA VAL A 208 7.34 2.40 -7.34
C VAL A 208 6.74 3.81 -7.27
N THR A 209 6.16 4.20 -6.13
CA THR A 209 5.72 5.58 -5.87
C THR A 209 6.89 6.56 -5.93
N HIS A 210 8.02 6.26 -5.29
CA HIS A 210 9.22 7.10 -5.36
C HIS A 210 9.76 7.23 -6.79
N MET A 211 9.72 6.14 -7.58
CA MET A 211 10.08 6.18 -9.00
C MET A 211 9.12 7.01 -9.85
N HIS A 212 7.82 6.98 -9.56
CA HIS A 212 6.80 7.87 -10.16
C HIS A 212 7.08 9.34 -9.84
N ASP A 213 7.28 9.68 -8.56
CA ASP A 213 7.45 11.07 -8.13
C ASP A 213 8.74 11.67 -8.73
N CYS A 214 9.84 10.91 -8.73
CA CYS A 214 11.06 11.26 -9.46
C CYS A 214 10.83 11.48 -10.96
N PHE A 215 10.00 10.65 -11.61
CA PHE A 215 9.68 10.78 -13.03
C PHE A 215 8.86 12.06 -13.32
N VAL A 216 7.94 12.41 -12.41
CA VAL A 216 7.15 13.64 -12.47
C VAL A 216 8.04 14.87 -12.34
N GLU A 217 8.94 14.92 -11.35
CA GLU A 217 9.91 16.02 -11.20
C GLU A 217 10.82 16.17 -12.43
N MET A 218 11.37 15.06 -12.93
CA MET A 218 12.17 15.06 -14.15
C MET A 218 11.38 15.63 -15.34
N LYS A 219 10.14 15.19 -15.55
CA LYS A 219 9.30 15.68 -16.67
C LYS A 219 8.93 17.15 -16.55
N GLN A 220 8.72 17.66 -15.34
CA GLN A 220 8.54 19.11 -15.13
C GLN A 220 9.81 19.87 -15.53
N SER A 221 10.99 19.39 -15.13
CA SER A 221 12.28 20.03 -15.48
C SER A 221 12.65 19.96 -16.97
N GLU A 222 12.23 18.91 -17.68
CA GLU A 222 12.45 18.74 -19.13
C GLU A 222 11.53 19.61 -20.01
N SER A 223 10.53 20.28 -19.43
CA SER A 223 9.50 21.00 -20.17
C SER A 223 10.03 22.30 -20.80
N SER A 224 10.67 22.17 -21.96
CA SER A 224 11.36 23.23 -22.75
C SER A 224 10.47 24.36 -23.32
N ASN A 225 9.27 24.58 -22.76
CA ASN A 225 8.45 25.75 -23.05
C ASN A 225 9.01 26.99 -22.32
N PRO A 226 9.01 28.18 -22.95
CA PRO A 226 9.48 29.42 -22.31
C PRO A 226 8.53 29.94 -21.22
N VAL A 227 7.40 29.27 -20.98
CA VAL A 227 6.45 29.53 -19.90
C VAL A 227 6.08 28.17 -19.27
N PRO A 228 6.14 28.02 -17.94
CA PRO A 228 5.73 26.79 -17.27
C PRO A 228 4.22 26.57 -17.40
N ILE A 229 3.82 25.35 -17.72
CA ILE A 229 2.40 24.97 -17.83
C ILE A 229 1.81 24.81 -16.42
N PRO A 230 0.64 25.41 -16.11
CA PRO A 230 -0.08 25.15 -14.86
C PRO A 230 -0.40 23.65 -14.67
N PRO A 231 -0.11 23.03 -13.52
CA PRO A 231 -0.31 21.58 -13.31
C PRO A 231 -1.74 21.09 -13.59
N ASP A 232 -2.76 21.89 -13.29
CA ASP A 232 -4.18 21.56 -13.53
C ASP A 232 -4.56 21.46 -15.03
N PHE A 233 -3.66 21.89 -15.93
CA PHE A 233 -3.84 21.77 -17.37
C PHE A 233 -3.16 20.53 -17.97
N CYS A 234 -2.32 19.83 -17.19
CA CYS A 234 -1.67 18.59 -17.61
C CYS A 234 -2.51 17.37 -17.22
N CYS A 235 -2.49 16.35 -18.07
CA CYS A 235 -3.12 15.05 -17.79
C CYS A 235 -2.29 14.28 -16.76
N PRO A 236 -2.85 13.84 -15.62
CA PRO A 236 -2.08 13.09 -14.61
C PRO A 236 -1.55 11.72 -15.10
N LEU A 237 -2.04 11.19 -16.22
CA LEU A 237 -1.54 9.94 -16.83
C LEU A 237 -0.34 10.15 -17.76
N SER A 238 -0.33 11.19 -18.58
CA SER A 238 0.74 11.45 -19.57
C SER A 238 1.75 12.51 -19.14
N LEU A 239 1.39 13.35 -18.15
CA LEU A 239 2.08 14.57 -17.74
C LEU A 239 2.15 15.66 -18.84
N GLU A 240 1.39 15.49 -19.93
CA GLU A 240 1.30 16.44 -21.05
C GLU A 240 0.02 17.30 -20.99
N LEU A 241 0.05 18.45 -21.65
CA LEU A 241 -1.08 19.38 -21.76
C LEU A 241 -2.33 18.72 -22.37
N MET A 242 -3.48 18.85 -21.73
CA MET A 242 -4.74 18.23 -22.19
C MET A 242 -5.33 18.95 -23.41
N THR A 243 -5.74 18.16 -24.41
CA THR A 243 -6.41 18.61 -25.65
C THR A 243 -7.90 18.25 -25.67
N ASP A 244 -8.30 17.11 -25.11
CA ASP A 244 -9.71 16.75 -24.88
C ASP A 244 -9.94 16.29 -23.42
N PRO A 245 -9.86 17.23 -22.45
CA PRO A 245 -10.02 16.93 -21.05
C PRO A 245 -11.40 16.35 -20.72
N VAL A 246 -11.42 15.26 -19.95
CA VAL A 246 -12.61 14.57 -19.46
C VAL A 246 -12.54 14.32 -17.96
N ILE A 247 -13.68 14.42 -17.28
CA ILE A 247 -13.88 14.07 -15.88
C ILE A 247 -14.28 12.58 -15.76
N VAL A 248 -13.67 11.89 -14.79
CA VAL A 248 -14.06 10.53 -14.35
C VAL A 248 -14.92 10.57 -13.07
N ALA A 249 -15.40 9.42 -12.61
CA ALA A 249 -16.26 9.30 -11.43
C ALA A 249 -15.71 9.92 -10.12
N SER A 250 -14.38 10.02 -9.97
CA SER A 250 -13.73 10.66 -8.82
C SER A 250 -13.56 12.19 -8.94
N GLY A 251 -14.14 12.82 -9.97
CA GLY A 251 -14.05 14.26 -10.22
C GLY A 251 -12.73 14.74 -10.83
N GLN A 252 -11.67 13.91 -10.83
CA GLN A 252 -10.40 14.24 -11.47
C GLN A 252 -10.55 14.34 -13.00
N THR A 253 -9.75 15.21 -13.62
CA THR A 253 -9.75 15.45 -15.08
C THR A 253 -8.48 14.86 -15.74
N TYR A 254 -8.64 14.25 -16.91
CA TYR A 254 -7.59 13.58 -17.70
C TYR A 254 -7.77 13.82 -19.20
N GLU A 255 -6.73 13.64 -20.01
CA GLU A 255 -6.85 13.51 -21.47
C GLU A 255 -7.61 12.21 -21.83
N ARG A 256 -8.62 12.30 -22.68
CA ARG A 256 -9.54 11.20 -23.01
C ARG A 256 -8.81 9.96 -23.52
N GLY A 257 -7.79 10.13 -24.36
CA GLY A 257 -7.05 9.00 -24.95
C GLY A 257 -6.42 8.09 -23.88
N TYR A 258 -5.70 8.69 -22.92
CA TYR A 258 -5.00 7.97 -21.87
C TYR A 258 -5.96 7.34 -20.85
N ILE A 259 -6.97 8.06 -20.39
CA ILE A 259 -7.90 7.54 -19.39
C ILE A 259 -8.87 6.49 -19.97
N ARG A 260 -9.18 6.56 -21.27
CA ARG A 260 -9.87 5.47 -21.96
C ARG A 260 -8.99 4.23 -22.03
N ASN A 261 -7.74 4.35 -22.47
CA ASN A 261 -6.80 3.22 -22.52
C ASN A 261 -6.65 2.53 -21.14
N TRP A 262 -6.54 3.31 -20.07
CA TRP A 262 -6.52 2.82 -18.69
C TRP A 262 -7.78 2.00 -18.33
N ILE A 263 -8.97 2.51 -18.66
CA ILE A 263 -10.25 1.82 -18.42
C ILE A 263 -10.41 0.57 -19.31
N ASP A 264 -9.99 0.65 -20.57
CA ASP A 264 -10.10 -0.44 -21.56
C ASP A 264 -9.15 -1.61 -21.23
N LEU A 265 -8.05 -1.35 -20.50
CA LEU A 265 -7.20 -2.37 -19.87
C LEU A 265 -7.89 -3.08 -18.68
N GLY A 266 -8.99 -2.55 -18.16
CA GLY A 266 -9.72 -3.09 -17.01
C GLY A 266 -9.41 -2.42 -15.66
N LEU A 267 -8.64 -1.33 -15.65
CA LEU A 267 -8.22 -0.64 -14.42
C LEU A 267 -9.34 0.28 -13.90
N ASN A 268 -10.26 -0.28 -13.11
CA ASN A 268 -11.43 0.42 -12.57
C ASN A 268 -11.12 1.32 -11.35
N VAL A 269 -9.92 1.89 -11.26
CA VAL A 269 -9.48 2.81 -10.21
C VAL A 269 -9.02 4.15 -10.81
N CYS A 270 -9.09 5.23 -10.04
CA CYS A 270 -8.65 6.56 -10.43
C CYS A 270 -7.10 6.66 -10.38
N PRO A 271 -6.38 6.90 -11.49
CA PRO A 271 -4.91 6.90 -11.50
C PRO A 271 -4.25 7.83 -10.47
N LYS A 272 -4.86 8.99 -10.19
CA LYS A 272 -4.34 10.01 -9.26
C LYS A 272 -4.79 9.87 -7.81
N THR A 273 -5.84 9.09 -7.52
CA THR A 273 -6.38 8.97 -6.14
C THR A 273 -6.52 7.53 -5.65
N MET A 274 -6.19 6.53 -6.49
CA MET A 274 -6.37 5.07 -6.31
C MET A 274 -7.79 4.59 -5.94
N GLN A 275 -8.74 5.51 -5.73
CA GLN A 275 -10.14 5.20 -5.43
C GLN A 275 -10.83 4.48 -6.59
N THR A 276 -11.60 3.44 -6.28
CA THR A 276 -12.45 2.71 -7.24
C THR A 276 -13.43 3.66 -7.95
N LEU A 277 -13.50 3.58 -9.28
CA LEU A 277 -14.42 4.35 -10.09
C LEU A 277 -15.81 3.71 -10.02
N VAL A 278 -16.80 4.43 -9.46
CA VAL A 278 -18.19 3.92 -9.38
C VAL A 278 -18.89 3.78 -10.75
N HIS A 279 -18.32 4.37 -11.81
CA HIS A 279 -18.70 4.14 -13.20
C HIS A 279 -17.59 4.56 -14.18
N ASN A 280 -17.60 3.98 -15.38
CA ASN A 280 -16.56 4.21 -16.40
C ASN A 280 -16.95 5.31 -17.42
N ASN A 281 -17.94 6.16 -17.08
CA ASN A 281 -18.39 7.27 -17.93
C ASN A 281 -17.35 8.41 -17.96
N LEU A 282 -17.00 8.87 -19.17
CA LEU A 282 -16.05 9.98 -19.40
C LEU A 282 -16.79 11.27 -19.81
N ILE A 283 -16.95 12.21 -18.88
CA ILE A 283 -17.71 13.44 -19.07
C ILE A 283 -16.80 14.53 -19.68
N PRO A 284 -17.10 15.13 -20.85
CA PRO A 284 -16.26 16.19 -21.42
C PRO A 284 -16.17 17.43 -20.51
N ASN A 285 -14.95 17.87 -20.19
CA ASN A 285 -14.70 19.05 -19.36
C ASN A 285 -14.47 20.29 -20.22
N TYR A 286 -15.57 20.83 -20.77
CA TYR A 286 -15.53 22.02 -21.63
C TYR A 286 -14.94 23.25 -20.91
N THR A 287 -15.09 23.36 -19.59
CA THR A 287 -14.51 24.45 -18.79
C THR A 287 -12.99 24.43 -18.81
N VAL A 288 -12.37 23.29 -18.46
CA VAL A 288 -10.90 23.14 -18.51
C VAL A 288 -10.41 23.25 -19.96
N LYS A 289 -11.14 22.72 -20.95
CA LYS A 289 -10.79 22.87 -22.37
C LYS A 289 -10.72 24.34 -22.81
N ALA A 290 -11.66 25.18 -22.35
CA ALA A 290 -11.67 26.61 -22.64
C ALA A 290 -10.56 27.39 -21.88
N LEU A 291 -10.29 27.03 -20.62
CA LEU A 291 -9.21 27.62 -19.83
C LEU A 291 -7.83 27.32 -20.47
N ILE A 292 -7.60 26.09 -20.91
CA ILE A 292 -6.38 25.68 -21.60
C ILE A 292 -6.21 26.43 -22.92
N ALA A 293 -7.27 26.56 -23.72
CA ALA A 293 -7.22 27.32 -24.98
C ALA A 293 -6.83 28.79 -24.76
N ASN A 294 -7.49 29.48 -23.81
CA ASN A 294 -7.19 30.86 -23.45
C ASN A 294 -5.76 31.02 -22.89
N TRP A 295 -5.28 30.08 -22.08
CA TRP A 295 -3.90 30.08 -21.60
C TRP A 295 -2.89 29.91 -22.75
N CYS A 296 -3.15 28.99 -23.68
CA CYS A 296 -2.32 28.78 -24.86
C CYS A 296 -2.23 30.02 -25.75
N GLU A 297 -3.37 30.66 -26.04
CA GLU A 297 -3.46 31.89 -26.83
C GLU A 297 -2.68 33.05 -26.15
N SER A 298 -2.89 33.27 -24.85
CA SER A 298 -2.23 34.35 -24.10
C SER A 298 -0.71 34.17 -23.94
N HIS A 299 -0.20 32.94 -23.98
CA HIS A 299 1.23 32.62 -23.82
C HIS A 299 1.93 32.20 -25.12
N ASN A 300 1.25 32.29 -26.28
CA ASN A 300 1.72 31.84 -27.60
C ASN A 300 2.12 30.35 -27.66
N VAL A 301 1.61 29.52 -26.75
CA VAL A 301 1.83 28.07 -26.76
C VAL A 301 0.90 27.44 -27.80
N LYS A 302 1.46 26.65 -28.71
CA LYS A 302 0.64 25.92 -29.69
C LYS A 302 0.01 24.70 -29.02
N LEU A 303 -1.31 24.63 -29.06
CA LEU A 303 -2.05 23.41 -28.70
C LEU A 303 -1.51 22.21 -29.49
N PRO A 304 -1.25 21.05 -28.86
CA PRO A 304 -0.89 19.82 -29.56
C PRO A 304 -1.97 19.45 -30.58
N ASP A 305 -1.54 19.02 -31.76
CA ASP A 305 -2.44 18.59 -32.83
C ASP A 305 -3.07 17.23 -32.44
N PRO A 306 -4.40 17.13 -32.30
CA PRO A 306 -5.07 15.92 -31.82
C PRO A 306 -4.97 14.73 -32.79
N VAL A 307 -4.45 14.93 -34.00
CA VAL A 307 -4.18 13.87 -34.99
C VAL A 307 -2.70 13.45 -34.98
N LYS A 308 -1.83 14.15 -34.25
CA LYS A 308 -0.37 13.89 -34.21
C LYS A 308 0.17 13.34 -32.88
N GLN A 309 -0.63 13.23 -31.82
CA GLN A 309 -0.21 12.48 -30.62
C GLN A 309 0.07 11.02 -31.02
N PRO A 310 1.31 10.52 -30.88
CA PRO A 310 1.61 9.13 -31.18
C PRO A 310 1.09 8.28 -30.02
N LEU A 311 -0.07 7.66 -30.22
CA LEU A 311 -0.50 6.50 -29.44
C LEU A 311 0.54 5.38 -29.60
N ARG A 312 1.59 5.38 -28.77
CA ARG A 312 2.56 4.28 -28.64
C ARG A 312 1.93 3.12 -27.87
N LEU A 313 0.86 2.58 -28.45
CA LEU A 313 0.10 1.43 -27.95
C LEU A 313 0.69 0.14 -28.51
N THR A 314 1.77 -0.34 -27.90
CA THR A 314 2.21 -1.74 -27.99
C THR A 314 3.03 -2.08 -26.74
N LEU A 315 2.53 -3.01 -25.91
CA LEU A 315 3.45 -3.95 -25.25
C LEU A 315 4.08 -4.83 -26.34
N ASN A 316 5.34 -5.22 -26.13
CA ASN A 316 6.09 -6.23 -26.89
C ASN A 316 6.06 -6.12 -28.44
N GLN A 317 7.07 -5.47 -29.03
CA GLN A 317 7.67 -5.96 -30.28
C GLN A 317 9.19 -5.78 -30.23
N PRO A 318 9.99 -6.82 -30.57
CA PRO A 318 11.42 -6.81 -30.33
C PRO A 318 12.16 -5.87 -31.29
N THR A 319 12.74 -4.79 -30.75
CA THR A 319 13.58 -3.87 -31.54
C THR A 319 14.98 -4.45 -31.74
N SER A 320 15.30 -4.85 -32.97
CA SER A 320 16.66 -5.28 -33.33
C SER A 320 17.68 -4.14 -33.13
N PRO A 321 18.89 -4.41 -32.58
CA PRO A 321 19.87 -3.36 -32.30
C PRO A 321 20.47 -2.80 -33.60
N ARG A 322 20.54 -1.47 -33.69
CA ARG A 322 21.29 -0.77 -34.74
C ARG A 322 22.79 -0.82 -34.45
N SER A 323 23.57 -1.45 -35.31
CA SER A 323 25.02 -1.30 -35.34
C SER A 323 25.42 0.01 -36.02
N ASN A 324 26.46 0.67 -35.50
CA ASN A 324 27.13 1.77 -36.19
C ASN A 324 28.10 1.22 -37.24
N GLY A 325 28.02 1.75 -38.47
CA GLY A 325 28.94 1.44 -39.57
C GLY A 325 28.93 2.60 -40.57
N ILE A 326 30.11 3.00 -41.05
CA ILE A 326 30.29 4.13 -41.96
C ILE A 326 30.77 3.59 -43.32
N HIS A 327 30.41 4.31 -44.39
CA HIS A 327 30.95 4.29 -45.77
C HIS A 327 30.18 3.55 -46.89
N GLN A 328 29.91 4.37 -47.92
CA GLN A 328 30.05 4.13 -49.36
C GLN A 328 29.02 3.29 -50.17
N GLU A 329 28.30 4.03 -51.01
CA GLU A 329 28.21 3.91 -52.47
C GLU A 329 27.48 2.74 -53.17
N GLU A 330 26.84 3.12 -54.29
CA GLU A 330 26.28 2.29 -55.37
C GLU A 330 25.13 1.29 -55.03
N ALA A 331 24.34 0.79 -56.00
CA ALA A 331 23.75 1.43 -57.18
C ALA A 331 22.62 0.54 -57.75
N SER A 332 21.70 1.15 -58.51
CA SER A 332 20.84 0.50 -59.53
C SER A 332 19.69 -0.44 -59.10
N SER A 333 18.75 -0.60 -60.05
CA SER A 333 17.50 -1.40 -60.03
C SER A 333 17.77 -2.82 -60.64
N PRO A 334 16.82 -3.63 -61.21
CA PRO A 334 15.33 -3.52 -61.29
C PRO A 334 14.47 -4.82 -61.16
N VAL A 335 13.15 -4.62 -60.97
CA VAL A 335 11.97 -5.33 -61.59
C VAL A 335 11.85 -6.88 -61.61
N HIS A 336 10.72 -7.41 -61.12
CA HIS A 336 9.72 -8.29 -61.79
C HIS A 336 8.57 -8.63 -60.78
N ARG A 337 7.24 -8.60 -61.00
CA ARG A 337 6.30 -9.18 -62.02
C ARG A 337 6.35 -10.72 -62.04
N HIS A 338 5.28 -11.53 -62.00
CA HIS A 338 3.83 -11.45 -62.38
C HIS A 338 3.04 -12.54 -61.57
N VAL A 339 1.69 -12.69 -61.48
CA VAL A 339 0.45 -11.88 -61.74
C VAL A 339 -0.79 -12.72 -61.25
N HIS A 340 -2.03 -12.37 -61.65
CA HIS A 340 -3.37 -12.96 -61.37
C HIS A 340 -4.06 -12.46 -60.07
N SER A 341 -5.26 -11.83 -60.07
CA SER A 341 -6.56 -11.98 -60.80
C SER A 341 -7.46 -13.09 -60.22
N SER A 342 -8.78 -12.93 -60.03
CA SER A 342 -9.79 -11.94 -60.50
C SER A 342 -10.88 -11.74 -59.40
N SER A 343 -12.00 -10.98 -59.47
CA SER A 343 -12.80 -10.21 -60.47
C SER A 343 -13.65 -9.16 -59.69
N GLU A 344 -13.94 -7.93 -60.18
CA GLU A 344 -15.18 -7.46 -60.90
C GLU A 344 -16.52 -7.65 -60.13
N ASP A 345 -17.57 -6.80 -60.20
CA ASP A 345 -17.90 -5.40 -60.60
C ASP A 345 -19.38 -5.15 -60.11
N SER A 346 -20.08 -4.00 -60.00
CA SER A 346 -19.96 -2.58 -60.40
C SER A 346 -20.51 -1.67 -59.26
N GLY A 347 -20.65 -0.34 -59.31
CA GLY A 347 -20.31 0.69 -60.32
C GLY A 347 -21.47 1.69 -60.60
N LYS A 348 -21.17 3.01 -60.54
CA LYS A 348 -22.06 4.21 -60.79
C LYS A 348 -23.10 4.50 -59.68
N GLY A 349 -23.53 5.75 -59.44
CA GLY A 349 -23.10 7.06 -59.97
C GLY A 349 -24.08 8.21 -59.60
N ASN A 350 -23.71 9.47 -59.92
CA ASN A 350 -24.53 10.71 -59.94
C ASN A 350 -24.97 11.31 -58.55
N GLU A 351 -25.23 12.62 -58.33
CA GLU A 351 -24.94 13.88 -59.08
C GLU A 351 -25.16 15.16 -58.20
N PHE A 352 -24.63 16.31 -58.67
CA PHE A 352 -25.13 17.71 -58.57
C PHE A 352 -25.13 18.57 -57.26
N ASN A 353 -24.40 19.70 -57.36
CA ASN A 353 -24.76 21.13 -57.12
C ASN A 353 -25.19 21.69 -55.73
N THR A 354 -25.22 23.01 -55.45
CA THR A 354 -24.51 24.31 -55.81
C THR A 354 -25.17 25.43 -54.95
N VAL A 355 -24.79 26.73 -55.10
CA VAL A 355 -25.48 27.98 -54.64
C VAL A 355 -25.13 28.38 -53.18
N GLU A 356 -24.25 29.39 -52.95
CA GLU A 356 -24.50 30.85 -52.79
C GLU A 356 -25.32 31.25 -51.54
N SER A 357 -25.33 32.50 -51.04
CA SER A 357 -24.36 33.61 -50.92
C SER A 357 -25.00 34.68 -50.00
N GLY A 358 -24.26 35.66 -49.47
CA GLY A 358 -24.89 36.75 -48.69
C GLY A 358 -23.95 37.60 -47.84
N GLU A 359 -23.97 38.91 -48.05
CA GLU A 359 -23.14 39.90 -47.35
C GLU A 359 -23.88 40.57 -46.18
N LYS A 360 -23.16 41.07 -45.17
CA LYS A 360 -22.98 42.54 -44.99
C LYS A 360 -22.04 42.92 -43.84
N SER A 361 -21.29 43.99 -44.08
CA SER A 361 -20.52 44.76 -43.11
C SER A 361 -21.24 46.05 -42.70
N LEU A 362 -20.80 46.66 -41.59
CA LEU A 362 -20.85 48.11 -41.35
C LEU A 362 -19.83 48.47 -40.25
N ASP A 363 -19.50 49.77 -40.12
CA ASP A 363 -18.24 50.28 -39.59
C ASP A 363 -18.43 51.49 -38.63
N SER A 364 -17.33 51.95 -38.00
CA SER A 364 -17.14 53.14 -37.15
C SER A 364 -17.67 53.10 -35.70
N GLY A 365 -17.07 53.76 -34.70
CA GLY A 365 -15.76 54.46 -34.66
C GLY A 365 -15.79 55.79 -33.87
N GLY A 366 -14.94 55.96 -32.84
CA GLY A 366 -14.72 57.26 -32.15
C GLY A 366 -14.15 57.18 -30.72
N PRO A 367 -13.52 58.25 -30.15
CA PRO A 367 -12.49 58.06 -29.10
C PRO A 367 -12.50 59.01 -27.85
N GLY A 368 -12.13 58.45 -26.68
CA GLY A 368 -11.53 59.15 -25.51
C GLY A 368 -12.38 60.17 -24.74
N PRO A 369 -11.84 60.88 -23.71
CA PRO A 369 -10.52 60.75 -23.04
C PRO A 369 -10.62 60.58 -21.48
N GLY A 370 -9.48 60.61 -20.78
CA GLY A 370 -9.40 60.89 -19.31
C GLY A 370 -9.24 62.40 -19.02
N PRO A 371 -8.59 62.87 -17.92
CA PRO A 371 -7.96 62.14 -16.80
C PRO A 371 -8.27 62.74 -15.38
N SER A 372 -7.67 62.19 -14.30
CA SER A 372 -7.11 62.94 -13.14
C SER A 372 -6.59 61.99 -12.05
N GLY A 373 -5.59 62.43 -11.27
CA GLY A 373 -5.03 61.70 -10.12
C GLY A 373 -4.60 62.66 -9.00
N VAL A 374 -4.21 62.12 -7.84
CA VAL A 374 -3.67 62.85 -6.67
C VAL A 374 -2.56 61.98 -6.03
N ASP A 375 -1.68 62.58 -5.24
CA ASP A 375 -0.31 62.11 -4.93
C ASP A 375 0.02 62.15 -3.40
N GLU A 376 1.29 61.89 -3.06
CA GLU A 376 2.03 62.12 -1.79
C GLU A 376 2.10 61.00 -0.71
N GLY A 377 3.34 60.72 -0.23
CA GLY A 377 3.60 60.02 1.05
C GLY A 377 4.89 59.17 1.15
N SER A 378 6.06 59.78 1.45
CA SER A 378 7.36 59.10 1.75
C SER A 378 8.46 60.11 2.14
N PRO A 379 9.65 59.75 2.71
CA PRO A 379 10.10 58.54 3.44
C PRO A 379 10.53 58.92 4.91
N PRO A 380 11.61 58.45 5.63
CA PRO A 380 13.01 58.18 5.20
C PRO A 380 13.76 56.91 5.74
N GLU A 381 14.77 56.49 4.96
CA GLU A 381 16.11 55.92 5.27
C GLU A 381 16.43 55.00 6.49
N ALA A 382 16.84 53.74 6.17
CA ALA A 382 18.17 53.11 6.40
C ALA A 382 18.83 53.10 7.82
N PRO A 383 19.51 51.99 8.26
CA PRO A 383 20.63 51.36 7.53
C PRO A 383 20.62 49.81 7.49
N ALA A 384 21.61 49.23 6.78
CA ALA A 384 21.74 47.79 6.54
C ALA A 384 22.83 47.11 7.41
N ILE A 385 22.59 45.83 7.75
CA ILE A 385 23.59 44.86 8.24
C ILE A 385 23.34 43.51 7.53
N GLU A 386 24.40 42.73 7.35
CA GLU A 386 24.45 41.47 6.58
C GLU A 386 23.62 40.34 7.21
N SER A 387 23.01 39.49 6.36
CA SER A 387 22.34 38.25 6.78
C SER A 387 22.89 37.04 6.02
N TYR A 388 23.63 36.17 6.71
CA TYR A 388 24.09 34.90 6.14
C TYR A 388 22.92 33.96 5.86
N SER A 389 22.93 33.32 4.69
CA SER A 389 21.97 32.27 4.34
C SER A 389 22.18 31.02 5.21
N SER A 390 21.15 30.58 5.91
CA SER A 390 21.09 29.25 6.54
C SER A 390 19.90 28.49 5.98
N THR A 391 20.14 27.27 5.52
CA THR A 391 19.17 26.39 4.87
C THR A 391 18.15 25.81 5.86
N PRO A 392 16.87 25.67 5.49
CA PRO A 392 15.93 24.82 6.22
C PRO A 392 16.42 23.37 6.23
N ALA A 393 16.14 22.63 7.31
CA ALA A 393 16.53 21.23 7.44
C ALA A 393 15.60 20.28 6.66
N THR A 394 16.15 19.15 6.22
CA THR A 394 15.41 18.06 5.54
C THR A 394 14.40 17.38 6.46
N ALA A 395 13.19 17.14 5.96
CA ALA A 395 12.15 16.43 6.70
C ALA A 395 12.42 14.91 6.74
N TYR A 396 12.28 14.30 7.92
CA TYR A 396 12.32 12.85 8.09
C TYR A 396 10.90 12.27 8.01
N ASN A 397 10.63 11.46 6.99
CA ASN A 397 9.45 10.59 6.96
C ASN A 397 9.79 9.24 7.60
N SER A 398 8.92 8.73 8.47
CA SER A 398 8.98 7.34 8.94
C SER A 398 7.58 6.83 9.28
N ASP A 399 7.06 5.94 8.46
CA ASP A 399 5.82 5.21 8.73
C ASP A 399 6.06 4.07 9.72
N ALA A 400 5.21 4.01 10.75
CA ALA A 400 5.24 2.98 11.79
C ALA A 400 3.85 2.84 12.45
N SER A 401 2.79 2.84 11.65
CA SER A 401 1.39 2.78 12.13
C SER A 401 0.54 1.80 11.30
N GLY A 402 0.94 0.53 11.26
CA GLY A 402 0.14 -0.55 10.64
C GLY A 402 -1.18 -0.80 11.39
N GLU A 403 -2.26 -1.08 10.65
CA GLU A 403 -3.60 -1.23 11.24
C GLU A 403 -3.78 -2.58 11.97
N LEU A 404 -3.63 -2.59 13.29
CA LEU A 404 -4.08 -3.73 14.11
C LEU A 404 -5.61 -3.83 14.11
N ALA A 405 -6.16 -4.70 13.28
CA ALA A 405 -7.58 -5.04 13.26
C ALA A 405 -7.98 -5.86 14.50
N ALA A 406 -8.97 -5.39 15.25
CA ALA A 406 -9.50 -6.08 16.43
C ALA A 406 -11.04 -6.08 16.44
N GLU A 407 -11.65 -7.25 16.27
CA GLU A 407 -13.11 -7.43 16.38
C GLU A 407 -13.56 -7.79 17.81
N PRO A 408 -14.53 -7.08 18.40
CA PRO A 408 -15.22 -7.52 19.61
C PRO A 408 -16.48 -8.35 19.26
N GLN A 409 -16.40 -9.68 19.39
CA GLN A 409 -17.58 -10.54 19.24
C GLN A 409 -18.46 -10.50 20.50
N ALA A 410 -19.68 -9.96 20.37
CA ALA A 410 -20.62 -9.81 21.48
C ALA A 410 -21.33 -11.13 21.82
N ALA A 411 -21.29 -11.54 23.10
CA ALA A 411 -21.97 -12.74 23.58
C ALA A 411 -23.50 -12.55 23.70
N ILE A 412 -24.27 -13.59 23.35
CA ILE A 412 -25.73 -13.64 23.52
C ILE A 412 -26.10 -14.88 24.35
N ALA A 413 -27.05 -14.71 25.28
CA ALA A 413 -27.48 -15.73 26.23
C ALA A 413 -28.37 -16.83 25.61
N ALA A 414 -28.50 -17.96 26.31
CA ALA A 414 -29.03 -19.21 25.78
C ALA A 414 -30.56 -19.39 25.87
N SER A 415 -31.12 -20.18 24.94
CA SER A 415 -32.30 -21.03 25.16
C SER A 415 -32.22 -22.31 24.31
N ARG A 416 -33.10 -23.29 24.51
CA ARG A 416 -32.92 -24.69 24.09
C ARG A 416 -34.01 -25.25 23.13
N HIS A 417 -33.57 -26.20 22.30
CA HIS A 417 -34.32 -27.31 21.67
C HIS A 417 -35.58 -27.05 20.81
N ALA A 418 -35.48 -27.37 19.51
CA ALA A 418 -36.44 -28.22 18.77
C ALA A 418 -35.75 -28.87 17.55
N VAL A 419 -36.30 -29.97 17.02
CA VAL A 419 -35.62 -30.87 16.06
C VAL A 419 -36.12 -30.72 14.61
N SER A 420 -35.15 -30.76 13.67
CA SER A 420 -35.10 -31.30 12.27
C SER A 420 -36.35 -31.96 11.62
N PRO A 421 -36.47 -32.13 10.26
CA PRO A 421 -35.36 -32.30 9.30
C PRO A 421 -35.47 -31.83 7.80
N ARG A 422 -34.30 -31.62 7.19
CA ARG A 422 -33.83 -31.99 5.81
C ARG A 422 -34.69 -31.75 4.55
N PHE A 423 -34.11 -31.01 3.60
CA PHE A 423 -33.53 -31.48 2.30
C PHE A 423 -32.57 -30.36 1.77
N GLY A 424 -31.45 -30.57 1.06
CA GLY A 424 -30.69 -31.81 0.86
C GLY A 424 -29.73 -31.83 -0.36
N ASN A 425 -28.48 -31.34 -0.23
CA ASN A 425 -27.25 -31.70 -1.01
C ASN A 425 -26.04 -30.95 -0.39
N ARG A 426 -24.99 -31.56 0.18
CA ARG A 426 -23.86 -32.31 -0.45
C ARG A 426 -23.10 -31.45 -1.47
N ALA A 427 -21.97 -30.77 -1.19
CA ALA A 427 -20.87 -30.86 -0.20
C ALA A 427 -19.72 -31.83 -0.54
N ARG A 428 -18.46 -31.34 -0.52
CA ARG A 428 -17.23 -32.15 -0.55
C ARG A 428 -15.99 -31.47 0.10
N ASN A 429 -16.09 -31.09 1.38
CA ASN A 429 -14.89 -30.87 2.21
C ASN A 429 -14.39 -32.23 2.76
N GLN A 430 -13.11 -32.56 2.53
CA GLN A 430 -12.32 -33.38 3.47
C GLN A 430 -10.86 -32.89 3.47
N ILE A 431 -10.42 -32.31 4.60
CA ILE A 431 -9.46 -32.90 5.56
C ILE A 431 -8.00 -32.83 5.08
N TRP A 432 -7.28 -31.87 5.64
CA TRP A 432 -5.94 -32.09 6.19
C TRP A 432 -5.90 -31.51 7.62
N ARG A 433 -5.11 -32.12 8.51
CA ARG A 433 -4.85 -31.60 9.86
C ARG A 433 -3.42 -31.07 9.92
N ARG A 434 -3.20 -30.07 10.80
CA ARG A 434 -1.88 -29.58 11.24
C ARG A 434 -0.83 -30.70 11.31
N SER A 435 0.34 -30.43 10.73
CA SER A 435 1.61 -30.71 11.39
C SER A 435 2.09 -29.44 12.10
N SER A 436 2.69 -29.57 13.27
CA SER A 436 3.38 -28.49 13.99
C SER A 436 4.87 -28.83 14.02
N PHE A 437 5.75 -27.86 13.78
CA PHE A 437 7.18 -28.14 13.64
C PHE A 437 7.89 -28.37 14.98
N GLY A 438 8.80 -29.35 15.01
CA GLY A 438 9.62 -29.77 16.16
C GLY A 438 9.24 -31.15 16.71
N PRO A 439 10.19 -31.96 17.23
CA PRO A 439 11.51 -31.57 17.75
C PRO A 439 12.75 -32.18 17.03
N ARG A 440 13.95 -31.81 17.51
CA ARG A 440 15.31 -32.26 17.07
C ARG A 440 15.63 -33.74 17.39
N VAL A 441 16.62 -34.31 16.66
CA VAL A 441 17.98 -34.68 17.18
C VAL A 441 18.95 -35.08 16.04
N VAL A 442 20.07 -34.33 15.91
CA VAL A 442 21.49 -34.68 15.63
C VAL A 442 21.80 -36.05 14.97
N SER A 443 22.62 -36.24 13.91
CA SER A 443 23.79 -35.54 13.28
C SER A 443 24.02 -36.08 11.84
N SER A 444 24.85 -35.56 10.92
CA SER A 444 25.68 -34.32 10.85
C SER A 444 26.23 -34.07 9.43
N ALA A 445 26.05 -32.84 8.91
CA ALA A 445 26.97 -32.16 7.99
C ALA A 445 26.77 -30.63 8.14
N THR A 446 27.73 -29.79 7.75
CA THR A 446 27.70 -28.35 8.06
C THR A 446 27.42 -27.46 6.86
N GLU A 447 26.20 -26.92 6.81
CA GLU A 447 25.90 -25.64 6.15
C GLU A 447 25.33 -24.65 7.17
N ALA A 448 25.59 -23.36 6.94
CA ALA A 448 25.46 -22.34 7.98
C ALA A 448 24.02 -21.83 8.15
N ARG A 449 23.37 -22.26 9.24
CA ARG A 449 22.33 -21.41 9.87
C ARG A 449 22.97 -20.08 10.28
N PRO A 450 22.26 -18.94 10.22
CA PRO A 450 22.70 -17.75 10.94
C PRO A 450 22.86 -18.10 12.42
N ASP A 451 24.01 -17.78 13.01
CA ASP A 451 24.28 -18.25 14.37
C ASP A 451 23.50 -17.41 15.39
N LEU A 452 22.33 -17.94 15.77
CA LEU A 452 21.54 -17.41 16.88
C LEU A 452 22.36 -17.30 18.18
N THR A 453 23.43 -18.08 18.33
CA THR A 453 24.36 -17.99 19.47
C THR A 453 25.27 -16.76 19.39
N GLU A 454 25.68 -16.33 18.19
CA GLU A 454 26.39 -15.07 17.96
C GLU A 454 25.46 -13.88 18.21
N LEU A 455 24.24 -13.90 17.65
CA LEU A 455 23.21 -12.88 17.90
C LEU A 455 22.87 -12.79 19.39
N GLU A 456 22.64 -13.91 20.07
CA GLU A 456 22.37 -13.94 21.52
C GLU A 456 23.57 -13.40 22.33
N THR A 457 24.80 -13.62 21.85
CA THR A 457 26.02 -13.05 22.47
C THR A 457 26.13 -11.54 22.24
N GLN A 458 25.85 -11.06 21.02
CA GLN A 458 25.77 -9.62 20.70
C GLN A 458 24.71 -8.93 21.55
N VAL A 459 23.50 -9.50 21.62
CA VAL A 459 22.38 -8.97 22.39
C VAL A 459 22.69 -8.98 23.89
N LYS A 460 23.27 -10.04 24.45
CA LYS A 460 23.72 -10.06 25.86
C LYS A 460 24.75 -8.97 26.15
N LYS A 461 25.67 -8.70 25.24
CA LYS A 461 26.61 -7.59 25.36
C LYS A 461 25.86 -6.24 25.37
N LEU A 462 24.97 -6.01 24.41
CA LEU A 462 24.15 -4.78 24.34
C LEU A 462 23.31 -4.58 25.62
N VAL A 463 22.70 -5.65 26.16
CA VAL A 463 21.96 -5.63 27.43
C VAL A 463 22.88 -5.29 28.62
N SER A 464 24.11 -5.78 28.65
CA SER A 464 25.11 -5.34 29.65
C SER A 464 25.48 -3.87 29.47
N ASP A 465 25.65 -3.42 28.22
CA ASP A 465 26.01 -2.04 27.87
C ASP A 465 24.89 -1.03 28.23
N LEU A 466 23.62 -1.46 28.31
CA LEU A 466 22.50 -0.66 28.86
C LEU A 466 22.69 -0.26 30.34
N SER A 467 23.50 -1.02 31.10
CA SER A 467 23.80 -0.73 32.51
C SER A 467 25.13 0.03 32.69
N SER A 468 25.70 0.56 31.61
CA SER A 468 26.97 1.30 31.64
C SER A 468 26.82 2.68 32.31
N ALA A 469 27.86 3.12 33.01
CA ALA A 469 27.97 4.48 33.53
C ALA A 469 28.25 5.53 32.42
N SER A 470 28.56 5.09 31.19
CA SER A 470 28.75 5.96 30.03
C SER A 470 27.44 6.14 29.27
N ILE A 471 26.92 7.37 29.23
CA ILE A 471 25.68 7.67 28.50
C ILE A 471 25.80 7.39 27.00
N ASP A 472 27.00 7.54 26.41
CA ASP A 472 27.25 7.22 25.00
C ASP A 472 27.19 5.71 24.75
N THR A 473 27.65 4.90 25.69
CA THR A 473 27.51 3.44 25.64
C THR A 473 26.04 3.03 25.71
N VAL A 474 25.25 3.63 26.62
CA VAL A 474 23.81 3.37 26.75
C VAL A 474 23.02 3.84 25.51
N ARG A 475 23.37 5.01 24.94
CA ARG A 475 22.73 5.56 23.73
C ARG A 475 23.00 4.70 22.50
N ASN A 476 24.22 4.20 22.35
CA ASN A 476 24.56 3.26 21.29
C ASN A 476 23.85 1.92 21.50
N ALA A 477 23.90 1.35 22.71
CA ALA A 477 23.26 0.07 23.01
C ALA A 477 21.73 0.08 22.84
N THR A 478 21.04 1.15 23.26
CA THR A 478 19.61 1.34 22.98
C THR A 478 19.33 1.53 21.49
N GLY A 479 20.20 2.24 20.76
CA GLY A 479 20.10 2.40 19.31
C GLY A 479 20.20 1.07 18.55
N GLU A 480 21.20 0.26 18.87
CA GLU A 480 21.39 -1.07 18.27
C GLU A 480 20.23 -2.02 18.60
N LEU A 481 19.76 -2.05 19.86
CA LEU A 481 18.60 -2.88 20.22
C LEU A 481 17.31 -2.43 19.53
N ARG A 482 17.11 -1.12 19.32
CA ARG A 482 15.99 -0.58 18.52
C ARG A 482 16.05 -1.07 17.06
N LEU A 483 17.23 -1.02 16.45
CA LEU A 483 17.47 -1.45 15.06
C LEU A 483 17.28 -2.96 14.90
N LEU A 484 17.93 -3.77 15.76
CA LEU A 484 17.79 -5.23 15.76
C LEU A 484 16.33 -5.67 15.92
N ALA A 485 15.54 -4.95 16.72
CA ALA A 485 14.11 -5.23 16.92
C ALA A 485 13.19 -4.73 15.78
N ARG A 486 13.65 -3.91 14.82
CA ARG A 486 12.77 -3.18 13.87
C ARG A 486 11.93 -4.11 12.99
N HIS A 487 12.58 -5.07 12.32
CA HIS A 487 11.93 -5.95 11.32
C HIS A 487 11.92 -7.44 11.73
N ASN A 488 12.99 -7.97 12.34
CA ASN A 488 13.13 -9.41 12.54
C ASN A 488 12.43 -9.92 13.83
N MET A 489 11.52 -10.90 13.70
CA MET A 489 10.76 -11.48 14.81
C MET A 489 11.59 -12.36 15.77
N ASP A 490 12.58 -13.10 15.27
CA ASP A 490 13.49 -13.86 16.13
C ASP A 490 14.39 -12.93 16.94
N ASN A 491 14.88 -11.82 16.35
CA ASN A 491 15.61 -10.79 17.07
C ASN A 491 14.77 -10.22 18.22
N ARG A 492 13.48 -9.89 17.98
CA ARG A 492 12.56 -9.42 19.03
C ARG A 492 12.48 -10.43 20.19
N ILE A 493 12.42 -11.73 19.90
CA ILE A 493 12.36 -12.80 20.91
C ILE A 493 13.69 -12.92 21.66
N VAL A 494 14.84 -12.90 20.96
CA VAL A 494 16.17 -12.98 21.58
C VAL A 494 16.44 -11.79 22.51
N ILE A 495 16.07 -10.58 22.10
CA ILE A 495 16.20 -9.34 22.89
C ILE A 495 15.39 -9.42 24.20
N ALA A 496 14.15 -9.92 24.12
CA ALA A 496 13.32 -10.14 25.31
C ALA A 496 13.92 -11.23 26.23
N ASN A 497 14.32 -12.37 25.67
CA ASN A 497 14.90 -13.50 26.42
C ASN A 497 16.23 -13.15 27.09
N CYS A 498 17.01 -12.22 26.53
CA CYS A 498 18.24 -11.71 27.14
C CYS A 498 17.97 -10.72 28.30
N GLY A 499 16.71 -10.37 28.59
CA GLY A 499 16.33 -9.50 29.72
C GLY A 499 16.29 -8.01 29.40
N ALA A 500 16.34 -7.59 28.13
CA ALA A 500 16.40 -6.18 27.76
C ALA A 500 15.19 -5.37 28.24
N ILE A 501 13.99 -5.98 28.27
CA ILE A 501 12.71 -5.30 28.54
C ILE A 501 12.75 -4.43 29.81
N THR A 502 13.19 -4.99 30.94
CA THR A 502 13.19 -4.25 32.22
C THR A 502 14.20 -3.10 32.24
N LEU A 503 15.34 -3.25 31.57
CA LEU A 503 16.33 -2.18 31.46
C LEU A 503 15.85 -1.06 30.52
N LEU A 504 15.25 -1.42 29.38
CA LEU A 504 14.64 -0.46 28.46
C LEU A 504 13.52 0.34 29.16
N ILE A 505 12.65 -0.32 29.94
CA ILE A 505 11.62 0.35 30.74
C ILE A 505 12.24 1.33 31.76
N GLY A 506 13.34 0.95 32.42
CA GLY A 506 14.07 1.86 33.31
C GLY A 506 14.65 3.10 32.59
N LEU A 507 15.13 2.92 31.36
CA LEU A 507 15.68 3.99 30.52
C LEU A 507 14.62 4.94 29.95
N LEU A 508 13.32 4.68 30.14
CA LEU A 508 12.26 5.65 29.84
C LEU A 508 12.31 6.89 30.76
N TYR A 509 12.94 6.79 31.94
CA TYR A 509 13.24 7.92 32.83
C TYR A 509 14.62 8.57 32.54
N SER A 510 15.27 8.25 31.41
CA SER A 510 16.54 8.86 31.04
C SER A 510 16.39 10.37 30.78
N PRO A 511 17.26 11.23 31.34
CA PRO A 511 17.32 12.64 30.98
C PRO A 511 18.01 12.88 29.61
N ASP A 512 18.69 11.88 29.05
CA ASP A 512 19.13 11.92 27.65
C ASP A 512 17.96 11.57 26.73
N GLN A 513 17.52 12.57 25.96
CA GLN A 513 16.38 12.47 25.05
C GLN A 513 16.54 11.34 24.03
N LYS A 514 17.74 11.12 23.47
CA LYS A 514 17.93 10.09 22.43
C LYS A 514 17.94 8.68 23.03
N VAL A 515 18.42 8.50 24.26
CA VAL A 515 18.23 7.24 25.02
C VAL A 515 16.74 6.99 25.29
N GLN A 516 15.99 7.99 25.73
CA GLN A 516 14.55 7.86 26.00
C GLN A 516 13.78 7.50 24.72
N GLU A 517 14.02 8.23 23.62
CA GLU A 517 13.49 7.96 22.27
C GLU A 517 13.84 6.54 21.81
N ASN A 518 15.13 6.19 21.80
CA ASN A 518 15.58 4.88 21.35
C ASN A 518 14.93 3.75 22.17
N SER A 519 14.77 3.94 23.49
CA SER A 519 14.18 2.94 24.37
C SER A 519 12.67 2.77 24.15
N VAL A 520 11.90 3.85 24.00
CA VAL A 520 10.47 3.74 23.73
C VAL A 520 10.18 3.14 22.35
N THR A 521 10.95 3.49 21.31
CA THR A 521 10.82 2.84 20.01
C THR A 521 11.27 1.37 20.05
N ALA A 522 12.29 1.02 20.85
CA ALA A 522 12.68 -0.39 21.05
C ALA A 522 11.54 -1.18 21.72
N LEU A 523 10.88 -0.63 22.74
CA LEU A 523 9.72 -1.26 23.38
C LEU A 523 8.50 -1.36 22.44
N LEU A 524 8.25 -0.34 21.60
CA LEU A 524 7.25 -0.41 20.53
C LEU A 524 7.53 -1.59 19.60
N ASN A 525 8.75 -1.65 19.05
CA ASN A 525 9.21 -2.70 18.14
C ASN A 525 9.11 -4.10 18.78
N LEU A 526 9.48 -4.24 20.06
CA LEU A 526 9.34 -5.49 20.80
C LEU A 526 7.87 -5.88 21.03
N SER A 527 6.98 -4.91 21.26
CA SER A 527 5.55 -5.13 21.54
C SER A 527 4.75 -5.71 20.36
N ILE A 528 5.29 -5.69 19.14
CA ILE A 528 4.64 -6.29 17.96
C ILE A 528 4.49 -7.81 18.12
N ASN A 529 5.41 -8.47 18.83
CA ASN A 529 5.31 -9.89 19.17
C ASN A 529 4.46 -10.09 20.45
N ASP A 530 3.45 -10.97 20.41
CA ASP A 530 2.51 -11.16 21.53
C ASP A 530 3.15 -11.68 22.83
N ILE A 531 4.20 -12.50 22.76
CA ILE A 531 4.91 -13.00 23.95
C ILE A 531 5.62 -11.82 24.63
N ASN A 532 6.28 -10.98 23.84
CA ASN A 532 6.94 -9.77 24.30
C ASN A 532 5.95 -8.72 24.81
N LYS A 533 4.81 -8.54 24.13
CA LYS A 533 3.70 -7.66 24.52
C LYS A 533 3.20 -8.00 25.93
N ALA A 534 3.03 -9.28 26.23
CA ALA A 534 2.70 -9.76 27.57
C ALA A 534 3.86 -9.54 28.57
N ALA A 535 5.11 -9.77 28.17
CA ALA A 535 6.28 -9.54 29.03
C ALA A 535 6.46 -8.05 29.41
N ILE A 536 6.30 -7.13 28.46
CA ILE A 536 6.33 -5.67 28.68
C ILE A 536 5.20 -5.24 29.63
N ALA A 537 4.00 -5.78 29.45
CA ALA A 537 2.85 -5.51 30.33
C ALA A 537 3.04 -6.02 31.77
N ASN A 538 3.74 -7.15 31.94
CA ASN A 538 4.07 -7.75 33.23
C ASN A 538 5.30 -7.12 33.89
N ALA A 539 6.08 -6.32 33.16
CA ALA A 539 7.19 -5.52 33.66
C ALA A 539 6.78 -4.07 34.00
N ASP A 540 5.47 -3.85 34.22
CA ASP A 540 4.86 -2.58 34.67
C ASP A 540 5.19 -1.33 33.83
N ALA A 541 5.41 -1.51 32.53
CA ALA A 541 5.74 -0.44 31.58
C ALA A 541 4.73 0.73 31.47
N ILE A 542 3.50 0.59 32.01
CA ILE A 542 2.41 1.54 31.79
C ILE A 542 2.72 2.94 32.35
N GLU A 543 3.18 3.05 33.60
CA GLU A 543 3.53 4.33 34.22
C GLU A 543 4.78 4.98 33.58
N PRO A 544 5.89 4.24 33.33
CA PRO A 544 7.01 4.73 32.53
C PRO A 544 6.63 5.24 31.12
N LEU A 545 5.69 4.58 30.42
CA LEU A 545 5.21 5.06 29.13
C LEU A 545 4.39 6.36 29.25
N ILE A 546 3.55 6.48 30.28
CA ILE A 546 2.82 7.73 30.56
C ILE A 546 3.80 8.88 30.83
N HIS A 547 4.88 8.65 31.58
CA HIS A 547 5.92 9.65 31.81
C HIS A 547 6.56 10.15 30.51
N VAL A 548 6.86 9.26 29.55
CA VAL A 548 7.37 9.66 28.23
C VAL A 548 6.32 10.40 27.40
N LEU A 549 5.04 10.02 27.52
CA LEU A 549 3.93 10.69 26.85
C LEU A 549 3.71 12.13 27.39
N GLU A 550 4.06 12.37 28.66
CA GLU A 550 4.04 13.70 29.28
C GLU A 550 5.29 14.53 28.97
N THR A 551 6.48 13.96 29.12
CA THR A 551 7.75 14.72 29.18
C THR A 551 8.67 14.56 27.96
N GLY A 552 8.44 13.57 27.11
CA GLY A 552 9.31 13.25 25.98
C GLY A 552 9.18 14.21 24.79
N SER A 553 10.06 14.02 23.81
CA SER A 553 9.97 14.67 22.48
C SER A 553 8.76 14.20 21.69
N SER A 554 8.48 14.84 20.54
CA SER A 554 7.41 14.39 19.63
C SER A 554 7.55 12.91 19.23
N GLU A 555 8.74 12.50 18.76
CA GLU A 555 9.05 11.10 18.40
C GLU A 555 8.84 10.16 19.61
N ALA A 556 9.22 10.58 20.82
CA ALA A 556 9.06 9.77 22.02
C ALA A 556 7.58 9.64 22.46
N LYS A 557 6.81 10.74 22.38
CA LYS A 557 5.37 10.78 22.69
C LYS A 557 4.56 9.95 21.69
N GLU A 558 4.86 10.07 20.40
CA GLU A 558 4.29 9.26 19.32
C GLU A 558 4.51 7.76 19.57
N ASN A 559 5.77 7.35 19.75
CA ASN A 559 6.11 5.95 20.02
C ASN A 559 5.52 5.45 21.35
N SER A 560 5.37 6.31 22.38
CA SER A 560 4.71 5.94 23.63
C SER A 560 3.20 5.70 23.43
N ALA A 561 2.51 6.58 22.71
CA ALA A 561 1.09 6.41 22.39
C ALA A 561 0.85 5.13 21.56
N ALA A 562 1.70 4.85 20.58
CA ALA A 562 1.68 3.61 19.80
C ALA A 562 1.96 2.36 20.67
N THR A 563 2.87 2.44 21.65
CA THR A 563 3.16 1.34 22.58
C THR A 563 1.98 1.09 23.52
N LEU A 564 1.37 2.15 24.07
CA LEU A 564 0.17 2.06 24.89
C LEU A 564 -1.02 1.48 24.10
N PHE A 565 -1.16 1.82 22.81
CA PHE A 565 -2.12 1.17 21.91
C PHE A 565 -1.85 -0.34 21.80
N SER A 566 -0.62 -0.73 21.43
CA SER A 566 -0.21 -2.15 21.31
C SER A 566 -0.49 -2.96 22.59
N LEU A 567 -0.12 -2.42 23.76
CA LEU A 567 -0.38 -3.06 25.05
C LEU A 567 -1.87 -3.15 25.41
N SER A 568 -2.68 -2.17 24.99
CA SER A 568 -4.13 -2.11 25.26
C SER A 568 -4.97 -3.14 24.48
N VAL A 569 -4.38 -3.85 23.52
CA VAL A 569 -5.02 -5.01 22.85
C VAL A 569 -5.32 -6.13 23.87
N ILE A 570 -4.51 -6.23 24.93
CA ILE A 570 -4.77 -7.13 26.07
C ILE A 570 -5.82 -6.48 26.98
N GLU A 571 -6.93 -7.19 27.24
CA GLU A 571 -8.10 -6.63 27.94
C GLU A 571 -7.78 -6.07 29.34
N ASP A 572 -7.01 -6.81 30.15
CA ASP A 572 -6.61 -6.35 31.49
C ASP A 572 -5.77 -5.07 31.42
N ASN A 573 -4.90 -4.92 30.41
CA ASN A 573 -4.13 -3.70 30.20
C ASN A 573 -5.02 -2.53 29.77
N LYS A 574 -6.04 -2.76 28.95
CA LYS A 574 -7.02 -1.73 28.55
C LYS A 574 -7.70 -1.11 29.78
N ILE A 575 -7.97 -1.92 30.80
CA ILE A 575 -8.51 -1.49 32.10
C ILE A 575 -7.42 -0.79 32.94
N ARG A 576 -6.18 -1.31 33.00
CA ARG A 576 -5.05 -0.70 33.73
C ARG A 576 -4.69 0.68 33.17
N ILE A 577 -4.38 0.78 31.87
CA ILE A 577 -3.98 2.02 31.18
C ILE A 577 -5.04 3.11 31.38
N GLY A 578 -6.33 2.78 31.18
CA GLY A 578 -7.43 3.71 31.38
C GLY A 578 -7.69 4.13 32.83
N ARG A 579 -7.08 3.46 33.82
CA ARG A 579 -7.08 3.86 35.25
C ARG A 579 -5.79 4.54 35.69
N SER A 580 -4.69 4.38 34.94
CA SER A 580 -3.34 4.88 35.28
C SER A 580 -3.10 6.35 34.92
N GLY A 581 -4.09 7.07 34.37
CA GLY A 581 -3.99 8.49 34.02
C GLY A 581 -3.69 8.79 32.54
N ALA A 582 -3.24 7.79 31.76
CA ALA A 582 -2.81 7.92 30.36
C ALA A 582 -3.75 8.70 29.43
N ILE A 583 -5.05 8.71 29.71
CA ILE A 583 -6.08 9.36 28.89
C ILE A 583 -5.87 10.88 28.79
N GLY A 584 -5.37 11.55 29.84
CA GLY A 584 -5.08 12.98 29.80
C GLY A 584 -3.97 13.31 28.78
N PRO A 585 -2.76 12.76 28.93
CA PRO A 585 -1.66 12.95 27.99
C PRO A 585 -1.94 12.45 26.56
N LEU A 586 -2.75 11.40 26.39
CA LEU A 586 -3.22 10.97 25.06
C LEU A 586 -4.11 12.04 24.39
N VAL A 587 -4.95 12.74 25.16
CA VAL A 587 -5.79 13.82 24.61
C VAL A 587 -5.00 15.11 24.36
N ASP A 588 -3.96 15.38 25.15
CA ASP A 588 -3.00 16.45 24.85
C ASP A 588 -2.27 16.19 23.51
N LEU A 589 -1.77 14.97 23.29
CA LEU A 589 -1.16 14.57 22.02
C LEU A 589 -2.16 14.62 20.85
N LEU A 590 -3.44 14.29 21.08
CA LEU A 590 -4.51 14.41 20.09
C LEU A 590 -4.77 15.88 19.67
N GLY A 591 -4.66 16.81 20.62
CA GLY A 591 -4.86 18.25 20.35
C GLY A 591 -3.63 18.93 19.75
N HIS A 592 -2.44 18.67 20.30
CA HIS A 592 -1.23 19.48 20.10
C HIS A 592 -0.07 18.71 19.45
N GLY A 593 -0.21 17.41 19.19
CA GLY A 593 0.80 16.58 18.54
C GLY A 593 0.95 16.81 17.04
N THR A 594 1.99 16.21 16.47
CA THR A 594 2.20 16.06 15.02
C THR A 594 1.05 15.28 14.36
N PRO A 595 0.88 15.29 13.02
CA PRO A 595 -0.12 14.45 12.36
C PRO A 595 -0.02 12.96 12.73
N ARG A 596 1.20 12.43 12.88
CA ARG A 596 1.46 11.08 13.39
C ARG A 596 1.03 10.93 14.85
N GLY A 597 1.40 11.87 15.73
CA GLY A 597 1.00 11.87 17.13
C GLY A 597 -0.52 11.87 17.31
N LYS A 598 -1.25 12.60 16.46
CA LYS A 598 -2.71 12.60 16.41
C LYS A 598 -3.28 11.26 15.93
N LYS A 599 -2.68 10.63 14.90
CA LYS A 599 -3.03 9.28 14.42
C LYS A 599 -2.86 8.22 15.50
N ASP A 600 -1.70 8.20 16.16
CA ASP A 600 -1.36 7.22 17.20
C ASP A 600 -2.22 7.45 18.47
N ALA A 601 -2.43 8.71 18.90
CA ALA A 601 -3.31 9.06 20.00
C ALA A 601 -4.79 8.69 19.73
N ALA A 602 -5.32 9.00 18.55
CA ALA A 602 -6.69 8.64 18.17
C ALA A 602 -6.90 7.12 18.16
N THR A 603 -5.88 6.37 17.73
CA THR A 603 -5.92 4.91 17.65
C THR A 603 -5.84 4.25 19.03
N ALA A 604 -4.99 4.78 19.93
CA ALA A 604 -4.97 4.39 21.34
C ALA A 604 -6.31 4.69 22.04
N LEU A 605 -6.86 5.90 21.85
CA LEU A 605 -8.14 6.32 22.42
C LEU A 605 -9.31 5.49 21.86
N PHE A 606 -9.28 5.11 20.58
CA PHE A 606 -10.24 4.18 19.99
C PHE A 606 -10.30 2.86 20.74
N ASN A 607 -9.17 2.15 20.87
CA ASN A 607 -9.18 0.84 21.53
C ASN A 607 -9.48 0.95 23.04
N LEU A 608 -9.00 2.00 23.72
CA LEU A 608 -9.37 2.28 25.10
C LEU A 608 -10.87 2.58 25.27
N SER A 609 -11.52 3.25 24.30
CA SER A 609 -12.94 3.59 24.32
C SER A 609 -13.90 2.40 24.17
N ILE A 610 -13.39 1.21 23.79
CA ILE A 610 -14.20 -0.02 23.78
C ILE A 610 -14.66 -0.37 25.20
N PHE A 611 -13.80 -0.13 26.21
CA PHE A 611 -14.12 -0.39 27.61
C PHE A 611 -14.98 0.74 28.22
N HIS A 612 -16.10 0.39 28.85
CA HIS A 612 -17.16 1.33 29.21
C HIS A 612 -16.69 2.45 30.16
N GLU A 613 -16.01 2.12 31.26
CA GLU A 613 -15.53 3.13 32.23
C GLU A 613 -14.41 4.04 31.69
N ASN A 614 -13.74 3.66 30.59
CA ASN A 614 -12.76 4.52 29.94
C ASN A 614 -13.42 5.62 29.13
N LYS A 615 -14.59 5.35 28.51
CA LYS A 615 -15.36 6.35 27.74
C LYS A 615 -15.63 7.62 28.56
N ALA A 616 -16.03 7.47 29.83
CA ALA A 616 -16.31 8.60 30.71
C ALA A 616 -15.06 9.46 30.95
N ARG A 617 -13.90 8.85 31.14
CA ARG A 617 -12.61 9.53 31.30
C ARG A 617 -12.17 10.25 30.02
N ILE A 618 -12.38 9.63 28.86
CA ILE A 618 -12.07 10.23 27.54
C ILE A 618 -12.93 11.49 27.30
N VAL A 619 -14.22 11.47 27.67
CA VAL A 619 -15.08 12.66 27.63
C VAL A 619 -14.61 13.71 28.64
N GLN A 620 -14.32 13.32 29.89
CA GLN A 620 -13.87 14.23 30.95
C GLN A 620 -12.51 14.90 30.66
N ALA A 621 -11.64 14.24 29.88
CA ALA A 621 -10.38 14.80 29.41
C ALA A 621 -10.54 15.81 28.23
N GLY A 622 -11.76 16.00 27.71
CA GLY A 622 -12.03 16.96 26.62
C GLY A 622 -11.78 16.43 25.21
N ALA A 623 -11.58 15.11 25.03
CA ALA A 623 -11.20 14.51 23.74
C ALA A 623 -12.15 14.86 22.58
N VAL A 624 -13.44 15.07 22.88
CA VAL A 624 -14.49 15.25 21.88
C VAL A 624 -14.24 16.43 20.94
N LYS A 625 -13.67 17.53 21.43
CA LYS A 625 -13.30 18.70 20.62
C LYS A 625 -12.32 18.32 19.50
N TYR A 626 -11.18 17.76 19.90
CA TYR A 626 -10.11 17.36 18.97
C TYR A 626 -10.54 16.20 18.06
N LEU A 627 -11.45 15.33 18.52
CA LEU A 627 -12.05 14.28 17.68
C LEU A 627 -12.99 14.86 16.61
N VAL A 628 -13.72 15.95 16.87
CA VAL A 628 -14.51 16.64 15.83
C VAL A 628 -13.59 17.39 14.86
N GLU A 629 -12.52 18.03 15.34
CA GLU A 629 -11.49 18.64 14.49
C GLU A 629 -10.82 17.62 13.54
N LEU A 630 -10.63 16.37 13.99
CA LEU A 630 -10.10 15.26 13.18
C LEU A 630 -11.13 14.61 12.24
N MET A 631 -12.35 15.16 12.12
CA MET A 631 -13.32 14.77 11.09
C MET A 631 -13.16 15.53 9.77
N ASP A 632 -12.26 16.51 9.69
CA ASP A 632 -11.87 17.13 8.42
C ASP A 632 -11.28 16.06 7.46
N PRO A 633 -11.84 15.87 6.25
CA PRO A 633 -11.30 14.94 5.26
C PRO A 633 -9.83 15.17 4.91
N ALA A 634 -9.34 16.41 4.97
CA ALA A 634 -7.93 16.75 4.72
C ALA A 634 -6.98 16.17 5.79
N GLY A 635 -7.51 15.85 6.99
CA GLY A 635 -6.75 15.22 8.07
C GLY A 635 -6.62 13.70 7.98
N GLY A 636 -7.30 13.03 7.04
CA GLY A 636 -7.19 11.58 6.79
C GLY A 636 -7.68 10.65 7.93
N MET A 637 -8.14 11.19 9.06
CA MET A 637 -8.42 10.44 10.29
C MET A 637 -9.91 10.20 10.59
N VAL A 638 -10.81 10.64 9.68
CA VAL A 638 -12.27 10.70 9.84
C VAL A 638 -12.87 9.41 10.40
N ASP A 639 -12.59 8.26 9.77
CA ASP A 639 -13.18 6.97 10.17
C ASP A 639 -12.81 6.57 11.61
N LYS A 640 -11.57 6.85 12.05
CA LYS A 640 -11.11 6.55 13.41
C LYS A 640 -11.77 7.50 14.40
N ALA A 641 -11.78 8.80 14.09
CA ALA A 641 -12.41 9.83 14.93
C ALA A 641 -13.91 9.54 15.15
N VAL A 642 -14.64 9.24 14.08
CA VAL A 642 -16.07 8.90 14.12
C VAL A 642 -16.32 7.59 14.89
N ALA A 643 -15.44 6.60 14.80
CA ALA A 643 -15.54 5.39 15.61
C ALA A 643 -15.38 5.67 17.11
N VAL A 644 -14.44 6.56 17.52
CA VAL A 644 -14.36 7.03 18.91
C VAL A 644 -15.63 7.76 19.32
N LEU A 645 -16.09 8.74 18.52
CA LEU A 645 -17.29 9.51 18.84
C LEU A 645 -18.56 8.65 18.94
N SER A 646 -18.70 7.62 18.09
CA SER A 646 -19.75 6.60 18.18
C SER A 646 -19.71 5.84 19.51
N ASN A 647 -18.50 5.41 19.94
CA ASN A 647 -18.30 4.79 21.25
C ASN A 647 -18.65 5.73 22.41
N LEU A 648 -18.27 7.02 22.34
CA LEU A 648 -18.56 8.01 23.40
C LEU A 648 -20.04 8.40 23.43
N ALA A 649 -20.73 8.41 22.28
CA ALA A 649 -22.16 8.71 22.19
C ALA A 649 -23.05 7.70 22.94
N THR A 650 -22.52 6.56 23.40
CA THR A 650 -23.27 5.68 24.32
C THR A 650 -23.46 6.28 25.71
N LEU A 651 -22.62 7.24 26.13
CA LEU A 651 -22.74 7.94 27.42
C LEU A 651 -23.56 9.25 27.33
N PRO A 652 -24.34 9.62 28.37
CA PRO A 652 -25.04 10.91 28.43
C PRO A 652 -24.10 12.12 28.27
N GLU A 653 -22.98 12.13 28.97
CA GLU A 653 -21.96 13.18 28.92
C GLU A 653 -21.26 13.23 27.55
N GLY A 654 -21.02 12.07 26.92
CA GLY A 654 -20.47 12.00 25.57
C GLY A 654 -21.44 12.58 24.53
N ARG A 655 -22.74 12.27 24.63
CA ARG A 655 -23.78 12.90 23.79
C ARG A 655 -23.84 14.42 24.01
N ALA A 656 -23.74 14.87 25.25
CA ALA A 656 -23.75 16.29 25.58
C ALA A 656 -22.56 17.03 24.95
N ALA A 657 -21.35 16.48 25.07
CA ALA A 657 -20.14 17.03 24.48
C ALA A 657 -20.20 17.05 22.93
N ILE A 658 -20.59 15.96 22.28
CA ILE A 658 -20.67 15.89 20.81
C ILE A 658 -21.62 16.95 20.23
N GLY A 659 -22.73 17.22 20.91
CA GLY A 659 -23.67 18.28 20.54
C GLY A 659 -23.29 19.70 21.00
N GLN A 660 -22.18 19.88 21.73
CA GLN A 660 -21.61 21.17 22.13
C GLN A 660 -20.43 21.54 21.22
N GLU A 661 -19.51 20.60 20.98
CA GLU A 661 -18.32 20.77 20.12
C GLU A 661 -18.62 20.73 18.61
N GLY A 662 -19.88 20.97 18.19
CA GLY A 662 -20.24 21.06 16.77
C GLY A 662 -20.19 19.75 15.97
N GLY A 663 -20.10 18.57 16.61
CA GLY A 663 -19.94 17.30 15.90
C GLY A 663 -21.15 16.82 15.09
N ILE A 664 -22.33 17.44 15.24
CA ILE A 664 -23.56 16.99 14.56
C ILE A 664 -23.51 17.20 13.03
N PRO A 665 -23.24 18.41 12.49
CA PRO A 665 -23.05 18.61 11.05
C PRO A 665 -22.01 17.67 10.44
N MET A 666 -20.83 17.55 11.05
CA MET A 666 -19.76 16.68 10.58
C MET A 666 -20.18 15.21 10.54
N LEU A 667 -20.97 14.73 11.52
CA LEU A 667 -21.52 13.37 11.50
C LEU A 667 -22.57 13.17 10.40
N VAL A 668 -23.31 14.20 10.00
CA VAL A 668 -24.26 14.12 8.88
C VAL A 668 -23.52 14.10 7.54
N GLU A 669 -22.49 14.92 7.37
CA GLU A 669 -21.60 14.91 6.21
C GLU A 669 -20.94 13.53 6.02
N VAL A 670 -20.45 12.90 7.10
CA VAL A 670 -19.89 11.54 7.04
C VAL A 670 -20.94 10.49 6.63
N VAL A 671 -22.22 10.65 6.97
CA VAL A 671 -23.30 9.76 6.48
C VAL A 671 -23.53 9.91 4.97
N GLU A 672 -23.22 11.06 4.38
CA GLU A 672 -23.34 11.30 2.94
C GLU A 672 -22.06 10.93 2.16
N LEU A 673 -20.90 11.43 2.58
CA LEU A 673 -19.64 11.36 1.83
C LEU A 673 -18.65 10.31 2.34
N GLY A 674 -18.72 9.91 3.62
CA GLY A 674 -17.72 9.05 4.27
C GLY A 674 -17.61 7.61 3.75
N SER A 675 -16.66 6.84 4.28
CA SER A 675 -16.45 5.43 3.94
C SER A 675 -17.64 4.55 4.37
N ALA A 676 -17.66 3.28 3.96
CA ALA A 676 -18.65 2.32 4.47
C ALA A 676 -18.58 2.14 6.01
N ARG A 677 -17.38 2.21 6.60
CA ARG A 677 -17.16 2.14 8.06
C ARG A 677 -17.52 3.47 8.74
N GLY A 678 -17.12 4.61 8.15
CA GLY A 678 -17.48 5.94 8.62
C GLY A 678 -19.00 6.15 8.67
N LYS A 679 -19.71 5.79 7.60
CA LYS A 679 -21.17 5.85 7.49
C LYS A 679 -21.90 4.98 8.52
N GLU A 680 -21.39 3.78 8.80
CA GLU A 680 -21.93 2.90 9.85
C GLU A 680 -21.81 3.55 11.25
N ASN A 681 -20.61 4.02 11.59
CA ASN A 681 -20.34 4.63 12.89
C ASN A 681 -21.05 5.99 13.07
N ALA A 682 -21.12 6.82 12.03
CA ALA A 682 -21.82 8.09 12.07
C ALA A 682 -23.34 7.89 12.24
N ALA A 683 -23.96 6.97 11.49
CA ALA A 683 -25.37 6.63 11.67
C ALA A 683 -25.67 6.07 13.08
N ALA A 684 -24.73 5.31 13.68
CA ALA A 684 -24.84 4.85 15.07
C ALA A 684 -24.75 6.01 16.08
N ALA A 685 -23.80 6.93 15.92
CA ALA A 685 -23.65 8.12 16.77
C ALA A 685 -24.90 9.03 16.69
N LEU A 686 -25.37 9.33 15.48
CA LEU A 686 -26.59 10.12 15.25
C LEU A 686 -27.83 9.45 15.85
N LEU A 687 -27.94 8.11 15.80
CA LEU A 687 -29.04 7.37 16.43
C LEU A 687 -29.01 7.54 17.95
N GLN A 688 -27.85 7.45 18.61
CA GLN A 688 -27.72 7.69 20.05
C GLN A 688 -28.08 9.14 20.42
N LEU A 689 -27.60 10.12 19.65
CA LEU A 689 -27.90 11.54 19.87
C LEU A 689 -29.40 11.84 19.74
N CYS A 690 -30.04 11.39 18.66
CA CYS A 690 -31.46 11.66 18.39
C CYS A 690 -32.39 10.98 19.40
N THR A 691 -32.14 9.72 19.73
CA THR A 691 -33.00 8.94 20.66
C THR A 691 -32.97 9.46 22.09
N ASN A 692 -31.91 10.18 22.48
CA ASN A 692 -31.73 10.72 23.83
C ASN A 692 -31.97 12.24 23.92
N SER A 693 -32.12 12.96 22.80
CA SER A 693 -32.26 14.42 22.79
C SER A 693 -33.08 14.92 21.61
N SER A 694 -34.25 15.50 21.90
CA SER A 694 -35.08 16.18 20.89
C SER A 694 -34.38 17.40 20.29
N ARG A 695 -33.52 18.10 21.06
CA ARG A 695 -32.68 19.19 20.55
C ARG A 695 -31.72 18.68 19.48
N PHE A 696 -30.99 17.58 19.75
CA PHE A 696 -30.06 17.02 18.77
C PHE A 696 -30.80 16.42 17.57
N CYS A 697 -31.95 15.75 17.80
CA CYS A 697 -32.82 15.28 16.72
C CYS A 697 -33.28 16.40 15.78
N ASN A 698 -33.60 17.59 16.31
CA ASN A 698 -33.98 18.74 15.50
C ASN A 698 -32.80 19.26 14.67
N ILE A 699 -31.59 19.36 15.25
CA ILE A 699 -30.39 19.78 14.53
C ILE A 699 -30.09 18.78 13.39
N VAL A 700 -30.08 17.47 13.66
CA VAL A 700 -29.86 16.43 12.61
C VAL A 700 -30.89 16.50 11.47
N LEU A 701 -32.12 16.95 11.74
CA LEU A 701 -33.13 17.20 10.71
C LEU A 701 -32.95 18.54 9.97
N GLN A 702 -32.29 19.53 10.58
CA GLN A 702 -31.94 20.81 9.97
C GLN A 702 -30.69 20.70 9.08
N GLU A 703 -29.68 19.93 9.49
CA GLU A 703 -28.51 19.55 8.69
C GLU A 703 -28.85 18.61 7.51
N GLY A 704 -30.15 18.37 7.24
CA GLY A 704 -30.59 17.67 6.03
C GLY A 704 -30.36 16.16 5.99
N ALA A 705 -30.05 15.49 7.11
CA ALA A 705 -29.63 14.08 7.15
C ALA A 705 -30.58 13.02 6.53
N VAL A 706 -31.81 13.39 6.16
CA VAL A 706 -32.84 12.43 5.73
C VAL A 706 -32.51 11.75 4.39
N PRO A 707 -32.16 12.44 3.27
CA PRO A 707 -31.80 11.76 2.03
C PRO A 707 -30.52 10.89 2.14
N PRO A 708 -29.41 11.33 2.79
CA PRO A 708 -28.27 10.45 3.06
C PRO A 708 -28.64 9.19 3.86
N LEU A 709 -29.44 9.31 4.91
CA LEU A 709 -29.92 8.14 5.67
C LEU A 709 -30.85 7.23 4.84
N VAL A 710 -31.67 7.79 3.95
CA VAL A 710 -32.50 6.99 3.03
C VAL A 710 -31.63 6.22 2.03
N ALA A 711 -30.60 6.85 1.45
CA ALA A 711 -29.64 6.16 0.60
C ALA A 711 -28.90 5.05 1.37
N LEU A 712 -28.35 5.37 2.55
CA LEU A 712 -27.63 4.42 3.40
C LEU A 712 -28.52 3.23 3.82
N SER A 713 -29.81 3.45 4.06
CA SER A 713 -30.80 2.40 4.37
C SER A 713 -31.02 1.38 3.24
N GLN A 714 -30.64 1.73 2.01
CA GLN A 714 -30.77 0.92 0.80
C GLN A 714 -29.44 0.28 0.40
N SER A 715 -28.32 1.03 0.42
CA SER A 715 -27.01 0.63 -0.14
C SER A 715 -25.91 0.30 0.88
N GLY A 716 -26.05 0.66 2.16
CA GLY A 716 -24.98 0.51 3.17
C GLY A 716 -24.61 -0.92 3.57
N THR A 717 -23.69 -1.08 4.54
CA THR A 717 -23.42 -2.35 5.22
C THR A 717 -24.69 -2.87 5.93
N PRO A 718 -24.80 -4.17 6.28
CA PRO A 718 -25.97 -4.69 7.00
C PRO A 718 -26.28 -3.92 8.30
N ARG A 719 -25.24 -3.55 9.07
CA ARG A 719 -25.35 -2.74 10.30
C ARG A 719 -25.70 -1.29 9.97
N ALA A 720 -25.09 -0.68 8.96
CA ALA A 720 -25.43 0.69 8.55
C ALA A 720 -26.89 0.81 8.10
N LYS A 721 -27.40 -0.17 7.34
CA LYS A 721 -28.83 -0.25 6.99
C LYS A 721 -29.70 -0.34 8.26
N GLU A 722 -29.36 -1.20 9.22
CA GLU A 722 -30.07 -1.33 10.49
C GLU A 722 -30.13 -0.01 11.28
N LYS A 723 -29.01 0.71 11.42
CA LYS A 723 -28.99 1.98 12.16
C LYS A 723 -29.69 3.10 11.41
N ALA A 724 -29.52 3.19 10.09
CA ALA A 724 -30.22 4.17 9.26
C ALA A 724 -31.74 3.96 9.25
N GLN A 725 -32.21 2.72 9.11
CA GLN A 725 -33.64 2.36 9.21
C GLN A 725 -34.21 2.68 10.60
N SER A 726 -33.47 2.36 11.66
CA SER A 726 -33.83 2.71 13.04
C SER A 726 -34.01 4.22 13.21
N LEU A 727 -33.05 5.02 12.75
CA LEU A 727 -33.09 6.49 12.87
C LEU A 727 -34.23 7.10 12.03
N LEU A 728 -34.42 6.63 10.80
CA LEU A 728 -35.56 7.04 9.96
C LEU A 728 -36.92 6.66 10.59
N SER A 729 -37.02 5.52 11.26
CA SER A 729 -38.23 5.14 11.99
C SER A 729 -38.51 6.07 13.17
N PHE A 730 -37.47 6.49 13.89
CA PHE A 730 -37.56 7.43 15.00
C PHE A 730 -38.04 8.81 14.55
N PHE A 731 -37.50 9.33 13.43
CA PHE A 731 -37.98 10.58 12.81
C PHE A 731 -39.45 10.50 12.38
N ARG A 732 -39.89 9.36 11.82
CA ARG A 732 -41.31 9.14 11.49
C ARG A 732 -42.17 9.17 12.75
N ASN A 733 -41.75 8.50 13.82
CA ASN A 733 -42.52 8.41 15.07
C ASN A 733 -42.64 9.77 15.78
N GLN A 734 -41.60 10.61 15.81
CA GLN A 734 -41.72 11.97 16.37
C GLN A 734 -42.74 12.84 15.63
N ARG A 735 -42.79 12.78 14.28
CA ARG A 735 -43.76 13.55 13.49
C ARG A 735 -45.20 13.19 13.82
N HIS A 736 -45.50 11.91 14.05
CA HIS A 736 -46.83 11.46 14.46
C HIS A 736 -47.14 11.80 15.93
N GLY A 737 -46.14 11.77 16.81
CA GLY A 737 -46.29 12.13 18.23
C GLY A 737 -46.70 13.60 18.47
N ASN A 738 -46.11 14.54 17.72
CA ASN A 738 -46.46 15.95 17.83
C ASN A 738 -47.77 16.32 17.10
N GLY A 739 -48.22 15.53 16.12
CA GLY A 739 -49.47 15.77 15.39
C GLY A 739 -50.75 15.53 16.21
N GLY A 740 -50.65 14.91 17.39
CA GLY A 740 -51.80 14.53 18.24
C GLY A 740 -52.12 15.50 19.40
N ARG A 741 -51.60 16.74 19.38
CA ARG A 741 -51.82 17.77 20.42
C ARG A 741 -52.03 19.18 19.84
N GLY A 742 -52.85 19.27 18.79
CA GLY A 742 -53.44 20.52 18.28
C GLY A 742 -54.89 20.63 18.71
#